data_AF-A0A353QY64-F1
#
_entry.id   AF-A0A353QY64-F1
#
_cell.length_a   1.000
_cell.length_b   1.000
_cell.length_c   1.000
_cell.angle_alpha   90.00
_cell.angle_beta   90.00
_cell.angle_gamma   90.00
#
_symmetry.space_group_name_H-M   'P 1'
#
loop_
_entity.id
_entity.type
_entity.pdbx_description
1 polymer ?
#
loop_
_entity_poly.entity_id
_entity_poly.type
_entity_poly.pdbx_seq_one_letter_code
_entity_poly.pdbx_strand_id
1 'polypeptide(L)'
;MERAGIYTPFLIQILPPLKNYSLNNGEYKMTEKFKLTKEMVIEEYGLSRKQTGYYMRYGCPQCHAIGMDKDNDHLTYDTKIGILCCHAEKEHSRIEFNKFLQKYGLKTNNKPKIQIEVDEEELKFTQNVLHTGNEKFIGILKENAGYTEETVKETGIGLSLSEDNQIFIIPMYNIENQLIGYEYREAETEKGTYKFSHKSSGYTDDPKNTLCLVHKGQNPKDILVMAGFKDAHIIYQYLKENNLQEDFTVVTCSNGEPNTLKALQQNKSFLKNFERVVLCLDKDAAGKTAREKIALGLGGKVYELKLPIVENEQEKKFKDFTDWYKLSKENGFSKCILPDNIHLLPLSILNGMVKGNEELDKSIFRNVNDESISYFEGGTYPIKGSYYLVMPKTADNDKIQLILIRKSNFILKIKKKVINSNIKFGTEKEYKLEISTIIGNKETKPFIITLDNLFELGKLHDALKRNGVHISTFKSAEFKSILEKELREATSTLRVFENAGPATIDSFDTWLYRNGIINVQSKQVLYDYKDGCIRFNNSTDILLDAPRGMKTPVLCETKDDLQNILEKYPYLKDTQEEYKDYFTNDNVTLNSLLAATVIKNTIEAYNCTIDPFLLIGNAILSPFVPEIVKKIKGYPISYAYGEAQSGKSNILELIANIFGYDSSFLGGGSDTSKNLLHNLEYYNCTPLLFQEVQDSLRKQFESNVKSIYDRTPRKIMQGYGNEQNVKAVNGTMHFASNEIIPKNEQTMSRLIFMDLLKSNFDYKKAIPFNKVRDELLSLILQDVIFLKNDFSVIENLLDKNISHIEAKKLKIDSRSIKNIAVAKTGFDVLFKISGLKKEIFEEKQEFKELKTNFTRYVKKYSDSVETKDAFLLFIETFNEMLKLNLVEYGRDYKITNHSELAIYLEGIAGTFKKTFKTINTNDVFIPGMKEIKDSSKKYNCSPSHSVNFQGKAKRSLVISPESTEEIRNYIFPLIEKYQKAYDQGNPIKNKTAKPNEEVEKQAIEQAKAIL
;
A
#
# COMPACT_ATOMS: atom_id res chain seq x y z
N MET A 1 -23.36 -11.71 -31.30
CA MET A 1 -24.00 -10.44 -31.68
C MET A 1 -23.98 -9.56 -30.44
N GLU A 2 -22.85 -8.92 -30.16
CA GLU A 2 -22.40 -7.59 -30.65
C GLU A 2 -22.73 -6.51 -29.61
N ARG A 3 -21.71 -6.14 -28.84
CA ARG A 3 -21.04 -4.82 -28.88
C ARG A 3 -21.82 -3.71 -28.14
N ALA A 4 -21.54 -3.58 -26.85
CA ALA A 4 -21.59 -2.29 -26.15
C ALA A 4 -20.30 -2.17 -25.32
N GLY A 5 -19.19 -1.91 -26.03
CA GLY A 5 -17.92 -1.55 -25.42
C GLY A 5 -18.04 -0.15 -24.81
N ILE A 6 -17.87 -0.08 -23.50
CA ILE A 6 -17.65 1.17 -22.77
C ILE A 6 -16.29 1.71 -23.23
N TYR A 7 -16.33 2.69 -24.14
CA TYR A 7 -15.15 3.46 -24.54
C TYR A 7 -14.75 4.40 -23.40
N THR A 8 -13.86 3.94 -22.52
CA THR A 8 -13.03 4.81 -21.68
C THR A 8 -11.91 5.41 -22.53
N PRO A 9 -11.73 6.75 -22.56
CA PRO A 9 -10.68 7.39 -23.36
C PRO A 9 -9.30 6.93 -22.89
N PHE A 10 -8.48 6.51 -23.85
CA PHE A 10 -7.09 6.13 -23.66
C PHE A 10 -6.25 7.28 -23.09
N LEU A 11 -5.32 6.94 -22.21
CA LEU A 11 -4.19 7.78 -21.80
C LEU A 11 -3.49 8.41 -23.02
N ILE A 12 -3.57 9.74 -23.11
CA ILE A 12 -2.69 10.56 -23.96
C ILE A 12 -1.80 11.37 -23.02
N GLN A 13 -0.48 11.24 -23.19
CA GLN A 13 0.54 12.09 -22.57
C GLN A 13 0.11 13.55 -22.66
N ILE A 14 -0.09 14.15 -21.49
CA ILE A 14 -0.43 15.55 -21.30
C ILE A 14 0.75 16.37 -21.83
N LEU A 15 0.54 17.18 -22.87
CA LEU A 15 1.44 18.30 -23.15
C LEU A 15 1.34 19.24 -21.94
N PRO A 16 2.45 19.56 -21.24
CA PRO A 16 2.39 20.48 -20.12
C PRO A 16 1.92 21.87 -20.62
N PRO A 17 1.14 22.61 -19.82
CA PRO A 17 0.80 23.99 -20.14
C PRO A 17 2.10 24.82 -20.22
N LEU A 18 2.30 25.47 -21.35
CA LEU A 18 3.49 26.27 -21.65
C LEU A 18 3.52 27.52 -20.75
N LYS A 19 4.68 27.82 -20.15
CA LYS A 19 4.93 29.06 -19.41
C LYS A 19 5.25 30.20 -20.40
N ASN A 20 4.70 31.38 -20.16
CA ASN A 20 5.02 32.60 -20.89
C ASN A 20 6.03 33.44 -20.09
N TYR A 21 6.96 34.07 -20.81
CA TYR A 21 7.89 35.07 -20.30
C TYR A 21 7.74 36.32 -21.18
N SER A 22 7.60 37.50 -20.58
CA SER A 22 7.64 38.78 -21.30
C SER A 22 8.81 39.62 -20.82
N LEU A 23 9.60 40.16 -21.75
CA LEU A 23 10.62 41.16 -21.48
C LEU A 23 9.95 42.52 -21.26
N ASN A 24 10.10 43.08 -20.06
CA ASN A 24 9.99 44.52 -19.84
C ASN A 24 11.19 44.92 -18.97
N ASN A 25 12.05 45.79 -19.50
CA ASN A 25 13.20 46.38 -18.79
C ASN A 25 14.22 45.40 -18.18
N GLY A 26 14.53 44.29 -18.85
CA GLY A 26 15.67 43.44 -18.48
C GLY A 26 15.46 42.48 -17.29
N GLU A 27 14.26 42.43 -16.69
CA GLU A 27 13.90 41.43 -15.67
C GLU A 27 12.78 40.50 -16.15
N TYR A 28 12.89 39.20 -15.86
CA TYR A 28 11.84 38.22 -16.16
C TYR A 28 10.76 38.22 -15.07
N LYS A 29 9.55 38.70 -15.40
CA LYS A 29 8.32 38.36 -14.64
C LYS A 29 7.52 37.29 -15.36
N MET A 30 7.11 36.26 -14.63
CA MET A 30 6.17 35.24 -15.12
C MET A 30 4.81 35.87 -15.40
N THR A 31 4.27 35.68 -16.61
CA THR A 31 2.88 36.03 -16.96
C THR A 31 2.07 34.79 -17.29
N GLU A 32 0.75 34.87 -17.08
CA GLU A 32 -0.20 33.74 -17.02
C GLU A 32 -0.19 32.80 -18.25
N LYS A 33 -0.52 31.52 -18.01
CA LYS A 33 -0.60 30.44 -19.01
C LYS A 33 -1.73 30.72 -20.02
N PHE A 34 -1.43 30.67 -21.33
CA PHE A 34 -2.47 30.73 -22.36
C PHE A 34 -3.36 29.48 -22.30
N LYS A 35 -4.68 29.69 -22.19
CA LYS A 35 -5.70 28.66 -22.07
C LYS A 35 -6.77 28.91 -23.13
N LEU A 36 -7.11 27.90 -23.92
CA LEU A 36 -8.27 28.01 -24.83
C LEU A 36 -9.52 28.28 -24.01
N THR A 37 -10.31 29.27 -24.40
CA THR A 37 -11.63 29.49 -23.81
C THR A 37 -12.70 28.82 -24.66
N LYS A 38 -13.88 28.61 -24.06
CA LYS A 38 -15.02 28.00 -24.74
C LYS A 38 -15.46 28.81 -25.95
N GLU A 39 -15.40 30.13 -25.83
CA GLU A 39 -15.81 31.08 -26.87
C GLU A 39 -14.92 30.95 -28.10
N MET A 40 -13.60 30.82 -27.92
CA MET A 40 -12.64 30.64 -29.02
C MET A 40 -12.92 29.35 -29.79
N VAL A 41 -13.20 28.25 -29.08
CA VAL A 41 -13.48 26.95 -29.71
C VAL A 41 -14.82 26.97 -30.45
N ILE A 42 -15.83 27.68 -29.92
CA ILE A 42 -17.11 27.86 -30.60
C ILE A 42 -16.96 28.75 -31.84
N GLU A 43 -16.11 29.77 -31.80
CA GLU A 43 -15.83 30.63 -32.95
C GLU A 43 -15.23 29.84 -34.13
N GLU A 44 -14.35 28.87 -33.84
CA GLU A 44 -13.64 28.10 -34.86
C GLU A 44 -14.45 26.90 -35.38
N TYR A 45 -15.15 26.16 -34.50
CA TYR A 45 -15.83 24.91 -34.86
C TYR A 45 -17.36 24.97 -34.76
N GLY A 46 -17.93 26.11 -34.39
CA GLY A 46 -19.36 26.29 -34.17
C GLY A 46 -19.87 25.71 -32.84
N LEU A 47 -21.18 25.48 -32.73
CA LEU A 47 -21.75 24.81 -31.57
C LEU A 47 -21.37 23.33 -31.53
N SER A 48 -20.99 22.83 -30.36
CA SER A 48 -20.62 21.41 -30.22
C SER A 48 -21.78 20.50 -30.57
N ARG A 49 -21.48 19.38 -31.24
CA ARG A 49 -22.47 18.37 -31.58
C ARG A 49 -23.06 17.69 -30.34
N LYS A 50 -22.23 17.52 -29.31
CA LYS A 50 -22.61 16.93 -28.03
C LYS A 50 -21.80 17.53 -26.90
N GLN A 51 -22.47 17.94 -25.83
CA GLN A 51 -21.84 18.35 -24.58
C GLN A 51 -22.14 17.32 -23.49
N THR A 52 -21.14 16.91 -22.73
CA THR A 52 -21.28 15.96 -21.61
C THR A 52 -20.37 16.41 -20.47
N GLY A 53 -20.97 16.99 -19.42
CA GLY A 53 -20.23 17.63 -18.35
C GLY A 53 -19.37 18.78 -18.88
N TYR A 54 -18.07 18.73 -18.58
CA TYR A 54 -17.08 19.72 -19.04
C TYR A 54 -16.59 19.48 -20.48
N TYR A 55 -17.00 18.39 -21.14
CA TYR A 55 -16.53 18.01 -22.48
C TYR A 55 -17.48 18.45 -23.59
N MET A 56 -16.95 19.07 -24.64
CA MET A 56 -17.64 19.47 -25.86
C MET A 56 -17.06 18.72 -27.06
N ARG A 57 -17.90 18.03 -27.85
CA ARG A 57 -17.46 17.25 -29.01
C ARG A 57 -17.68 17.96 -30.34
N TYR A 58 -16.71 17.81 -31.23
CA TYR A 58 -16.63 18.40 -32.57
C TYR A 58 -16.08 17.37 -33.56
N GLY A 59 -16.30 17.61 -34.85
CA GLY A 59 -15.61 16.86 -35.90
C GLY A 59 -14.15 17.29 -35.98
N CYS A 60 -13.22 16.33 -36.07
CA CYS A 60 -11.81 16.61 -36.30
C CYS A 60 -11.58 16.83 -37.80
N PRO A 61 -11.16 18.04 -38.24
CA PRO A 61 -10.96 18.34 -39.66
C PRO A 61 -9.96 17.39 -40.35
N GLN A 62 -8.90 16.99 -39.62
CA GLN A 62 -7.87 16.07 -40.14
C GLN A 62 -8.42 14.66 -40.34
N CYS A 63 -9.17 14.13 -39.37
CA CYS A 63 -9.80 12.81 -39.49
C CYS A 63 -10.91 12.78 -40.54
N HIS A 64 -11.63 13.89 -40.70
CA HIS A 64 -12.68 14.01 -41.71
C HIS A 64 -12.07 14.02 -43.12
N ALA A 65 -10.94 14.71 -43.33
CA ALA A 65 -10.23 14.76 -44.61
C ALA A 65 -9.74 13.39 -45.10
N ILE A 66 -9.44 12.46 -44.18
CA ILE A 66 -9.03 11.07 -44.49
C ILE A 66 -10.19 10.06 -44.38
N GLY A 67 -11.43 10.53 -44.25
CA GLY A 67 -12.64 9.70 -44.20
C GLY A 67 -12.79 8.85 -42.92
N MET A 68 -12.04 9.17 -41.87
CA MET A 68 -12.05 8.42 -40.60
C MET A 68 -13.05 8.97 -39.58
N ASP A 69 -13.43 10.25 -39.65
CA ASP A 69 -14.43 10.86 -38.75
C ASP A 69 -15.80 10.97 -39.41
N LYS A 70 -16.50 9.84 -39.49
CA LYS A 70 -17.86 9.76 -40.08
C LYS A 70 -18.93 10.33 -39.14
N ASP A 71 -18.68 10.27 -37.84
CA ASP A 71 -19.60 10.66 -36.78
C ASP A 71 -19.32 12.07 -36.24
N ASN A 72 -18.42 12.85 -36.87
CA ASN A 72 -18.04 14.22 -36.52
C ASN A 72 -17.90 14.44 -35.00
N ASP A 73 -17.23 13.52 -34.31
CA ASP A 73 -17.09 13.57 -32.84
C ASP A 73 -15.68 13.19 -32.34
N HIS A 74 -14.72 13.05 -33.27
CA HIS A 74 -13.36 12.65 -32.94
C HIS A 74 -12.57 13.72 -32.20
N LEU A 75 -13.00 14.99 -32.20
CA LEU A 75 -12.35 16.09 -31.50
C LEU A 75 -13.14 16.46 -30.24
N THR A 76 -12.48 16.54 -29.09
CA THR A 76 -13.10 16.90 -27.82
C THR A 76 -12.36 18.04 -27.16
N TYR A 77 -13.12 19.03 -26.70
CA TYR A 77 -12.64 20.16 -25.91
C TYR A 77 -13.08 20.01 -24.46
N ASP A 78 -12.15 20.15 -23.51
CA ASP A 78 -12.44 20.20 -22.09
C ASP A 78 -12.51 21.66 -21.61
N THR A 79 -13.72 22.11 -21.25
CA THR A 79 -14.00 23.48 -20.81
C THR A 79 -13.37 23.83 -19.45
N LYS A 80 -13.02 22.83 -18.61
CA LYS A 80 -12.41 23.04 -17.29
C LYS A 80 -10.92 23.35 -17.40
N ILE A 81 -10.20 22.66 -18.28
CA ILE A 81 -8.74 22.78 -18.43
C ILE A 81 -8.29 23.46 -19.72
N GLY A 82 -9.19 23.69 -20.69
CA GLY A 82 -8.91 24.43 -21.91
C GLY A 82 -8.08 23.65 -22.93
N ILE A 83 -8.33 22.34 -23.07
CA ILE A 83 -7.54 21.43 -23.93
C ILE A 83 -8.41 20.85 -25.04
N LEU A 84 -7.85 20.82 -26.26
CA LEU A 84 -8.41 20.16 -27.44
C LEU A 84 -7.72 18.80 -27.67
N CYS A 85 -8.49 17.74 -27.84
CA CYS A 85 -7.96 16.38 -27.99
C CYS A 85 -8.70 15.63 -29.09
N CYS A 86 -7.95 15.11 -30.06
CA CYS A 86 -8.45 14.14 -31.03
C CYS A 86 -8.26 12.72 -30.49
N HIS A 87 -9.34 11.94 -30.43
CA HIS A 87 -9.30 10.56 -29.90
C HIS A 87 -8.74 9.54 -30.91
N ALA A 88 -8.62 9.92 -32.19
CA ALA A 88 -8.16 9.04 -33.26
C ALA A 88 -6.65 9.13 -33.50
N GLU A 89 -6.05 10.32 -33.48
CA GLU A 89 -4.61 10.53 -33.69
C GLU A 89 -4.10 11.74 -32.90
N LYS A 90 -2.99 11.56 -32.16
CA LYS A 90 -2.43 12.58 -31.26
C LYS A 90 -1.92 13.80 -32.00
N GLU A 91 -1.29 13.59 -33.16
CA GLU A 91 -0.78 14.70 -33.97
C GLU A 91 -1.89 15.65 -34.44
N HIS A 92 -3.12 15.16 -34.63
CA HIS A 92 -4.25 16.02 -34.98
C HIS A 92 -4.59 17.00 -33.85
N SER A 93 -4.49 16.57 -32.60
CA SER A 93 -4.66 17.47 -31.44
C SER A 93 -3.66 18.63 -31.47
N ARG A 94 -2.40 18.32 -31.81
CA ARG A 94 -1.33 19.32 -31.92
C ARG A 94 -1.56 20.27 -33.10
N ILE A 95 -1.94 19.75 -34.26
CA ILE A 95 -2.24 20.55 -35.46
C ILE A 95 -3.40 21.51 -35.19
N GLU A 96 -4.51 21.02 -34.62
CA GLU A 96 -5.67 21.85 -34.32
C GLU A 96 -5.38 22.89 -33.23
N PHE A 97 -4.63 22.54 -32.17
CA PHE A 97 -4.20 23.51 -31.16
C PHE A 97 -3.27 24.59 -31.73
N ASN A 98 -2.36 24.23 -32.65
CA ASN A 98 -1.46 25.17 -33.32
C ASN A 98 -2.20 26.20 -34.18
N LYS A 99 -3.37 25.86 -34.75
CA LYS A 99 -4.20 26.81 -35.50
C LYS A 99 -4.68 27.96 -34.60
N PHE A 100 -5.12 27.65 -33.38
CA PHE A 100 -5.50 28.69 -32.40
C PHE A 100 -4.29 29.55 -32.04
N LEU A 101 -3.14 28.94 -31.79
CA LEU A 101 -1.93 29.71 -31.48
C LEU A 101 -1.56 30.67 -32.62
N GLN A 102 -1.59 30.21 -33.88
CA GLN A 102 -1.36 31.09 -35.03
C GLN A 102 -2.42 32.19 -35.16
N LYS A 103 -3.71 31.87 -34.99
CA LYS A 103 -4.83 32.84 -35.09
C LYS A 103 -4.74 33.96 -34.05
N TYR A 104 -4.26 33.65 -32.85
CA TYR A 104 -4.10 34.63 -31.76
C TYR A 104 -2.66 35.18 -31.63
N GLY A 105 -1.80 34.98 -32.65
CA GLY A 105 -0.45 35.53 -32.68
C GLY A 105 0.51 34.94 -31.64
N LEU A 106 0.19 33.78 -31.08
CA LEU A 106 0.98 33.07 -30.07
C LEU A 106 1.87 32.02 -30.74
N LYS A 107 3.15 31.98 -30.36
CA LYS A 107 4.08 30.94 -30.82
C LYS A 107 4.07 29.79 -29.81
N THR A 108 4.07 28.55 -30.30
CA THR A 108 4.33 27.38 -29.45
C THR A 108 5.73 27.50 -28.86
N ASN A 109 5.83 27.69 -27.55
CA ASN A 109 7.07 27.40 -26.84
C ASN A 109 7.30 25.88 -26.84
N ASN A 110 7.98 25.35 -27.87
CA ASN A 110 9.13 24.52 -27.53
C ASN A 110 9.90 25.30 -26.43
N LYS A 111 10.32 24.65 -25.32
CA LYS A 111 11.14 25.29 -24.26
C LYS A 111 11.91 26.45 -24.87
N PRO A 112 11.76 27.70 -24.42
CA PRO A 112 12.36 28.84 -25.09
C PRO A 112 13.80 28.48 -25.36
N LYS A 113 14.06 28.27 -26.64
CA LYS A 113 15.37 27.98 -27.16
C LYS A 113 16.08 29.31 -26.99
N ILE A 114 16.68 29.54 -25.82
CA ILE A 114 17.53 30.69 -25.63
C ILE A 114 18.62 30.50 -26.68
N GLN A 115 18.58 31.28 -27.75
CA GLN A 115 19.76 31.48 -28.59
C GLN A 115 20.76 32.16 -27.67
N ILE A 116 21.45 31.36 -26.87
CA ILE A 116 22.65 31.80 -26.18
C ILE A 116 23.64 31.90 -27.32
N GLU A 117 23.93 33.13 -27.71
CA GLU A 117 25.07 33.40 -28.57
C GLU A 117 26.28 32.79 -27.87
N VAL A 118 26.97 31.91 -28.57
CA VAL A 118 28.12 31.23 -28.01
C VAL A 118 29.23 32.26 -27.88
N ASP A 119 29.49 32.70 -26.65
CA ASP A 119 30.55 33.67 -26.36
C ASP A 119 31.76 32.99 -25.71
N GLU A 120 32.88 32.98 -26.41
CA GLU A 120 34.15 32.44 -25.90
C GLU A 120 34.73 33.27 -24.74
N GLU A 121 34.44 34.57 -24.68
CA GLU A 121 34.89 35.42 -23.56
C GLU A 121 34.10 35.10 -22.29
N GLU A 122 32.79 34.90 -22.40
CA GLU A 122 31.94 34.44 -21.30
C GLU A 122 32.37 33.05 -20.79
N LEU A 123 32.72 32.13 -21.70
CA LEU A 123 33.26 30.82 -21.33
C LEU A 123 34.56 30.96 -20.54
N LYS A 124 35.51 31.78 -21.00
CA LYS A 124 36.77 32.03 -20.27
C LYS A 124 36.52 32.67 -18.90
N PHE A 125 35.57 33.59 -18.81
CA PHE A 125 35.18 34.20 -17.54
C PHE A 125 34.65 33.14 -16.56
N THR A 126 33.71 32.30 -16.98
CA THR A 126 33.13 31.26 -16.11
C THR A 126 34.14 30.17 -15.72
N GLN A 127 35.10 29.86 -16.58
CA GLN A 127 36.25 29.00 -16.24
C GLN A 127 37.13 29.63 -15.15
N ASN A 128 37.44 30.93 -15.28
CA ASN A 128 38.20 31.66 -14.26
C ASN A 128 37.46 31.72 -12.92
N VAL A 129 36.13 31.89 -12.94
CA VAL A 129 35.29 31.86 -11.73
C VAL A 129 35.43 30.52 -11.01
N LEU A 130 35.38 29.39 -11.73
CA LEU A 130 35.54 28.07 -11.10
C LEU A 130 36.93 27.91 -10.44
N HIS A 131 37.98 28.44 -11.06
CA HIS A 131 39.36 28.29 -10.59
C HIS A 131 39.81 29.33 -9.56
N THR A 132 39.07 30.42 -9.36
CA THR A 132 39.45 31.52 -8.45
C THR A 132 38.53 31.57 -7.24
N GLY A 133 39.01 31.08 -6.08
CA GLY A 133 38.31 31.22 -4.79
C GLY A 133 37.07 30.32 -4.58
N ASN A 134 36.83 29.35 -5.47
CA ASN A 134 35.65 28.49 -5.48
C ASN A 134 35.97 26.99 -5.30
N GLU A 135 36.95 26.67 -4.44
CA GLU A 135 37.46 25.30 -4.22
C GLU A 135 36.36 24.28 -3.84
N LYS A 136 35.30 24.72 -3.13
CA LYS A 136 34.14 23.87 -2.81
C LYS A 136 33.55 23.22 -4.07
N PHE A 137 33.41 23.97 -5.16
CA PHE A 137 32.81 23.48 -6.40
C PHE A 137 33.72 22.50 -7.16
N ILE A 138 35.03 22.69 -7.07
CA ILE A 138 36.01 21.70 -7.54
C ILE A 138 35.88 20.41 -6.70
N GLY A 139 35.69 20.55 -5.38
CA GLY A 139 35.37 19.44 -4.48
C GLY A 139 34.12 18.66 -4.92
N ILE A 140 33.05 19.37 -5.29
CA ILE A 140 31.82 18.74 -5.81
C ILE A 140 32.11 17.90 -7.07
N LEU A 141 32.93 18.40 -8.02
CA LEU A 141 33.30 17.66 -9.23
C LEU A 141 34.14 16.41 -8.92
N LYS A 142 35.11 16.52 -8.00
CA LYS A 142 35.95 15.41 -7.52
C LYS A 142 35.09 14.32 -6.88
N GLU A 143 34.26 14.68 -5.90
CA GLU A 143 33.44 13.73 -5.14
C GLU A 143 32.32 13.11 -6.00
N ASN A 144 31.62 13.90 -6.82
CA ASN A 144 30.44 13.43 -7.55
C ASN A 144 30.72 12.79 -8.89
N ALA A 145 31.77 13.21 -9.59
CA ALA A 145 32.08 12.70 -10.92
C ALA A 145 33.49 12.12 -11.06
N GLY A 146 34.37 12.26 -10.07
CA GLY A 146 35.70 11.63 -10.09
C GLY A 146 36.73 12.39 -10.92
N TYR A 147 36.47 13.67 -11.21
CA TYR A 147 37.39 14.51 -11.98
C TYR A 147 38.68 14.81 -11.20
N THR A 148 39.81 14.84 -11.89
CA THR A 148 41.03 15.50 -11.43
C THR A 148 40.97 17.00 -11.77
N GLU A 149 41.72 17.83 -11.03
CA GLU A 149 41.80 19.27 -11.34
C GLU A 149 42.34 19.54 -12.75
N GLU A 150 43.28 18.71 -13.21
CA GLU A 150 43.83 18.79 -14.55
C GLU A 150 42.75 18.53 -15.61
N THR A 151 41.94 17.48 -15.42
CA THR A 151 40.81 17.19 -16.33
C THR A 151 39.77 18.30 -16.31
N VAL A 152 39.46 18.91 -15.16
CA VAL A 152 38.54 20.07 -15.11
C VAL A 152 39.06 21.22 -15.97
N LYS A 153 40.35 21.54 -15.87
CA LYS A 153 40.99 22.61 -16.67
C LYS A 153 40.97 22.28 -18.16
N GLU A 154 41.34 21.07 -18.55
CA GLU A 154 41.45 20.67 -19.95
C GLU A 154 40.10 20.52 -20.64
N THR A 155 39.08 20.05 -19.92
CA THR A 155 37.71 19.93 -20.46
C THR A 155 36.97 21.27 -20.49
N GLY A 156 37.57 22.31 -19.92
CA GLY A 156 37.05 23.68 -19.99
C GLY A 156 35.75 23.91 -19.23
N ILE A 157 35.51 23.15 -18.15
CA ILE A 157 34.30 23.31 -17.33
C ILE A 157 34.33 24.70 -16.66
N GLY A 158 33.24 25.45 -16.79
CA GLY A 158 33.03 26.74 -16.13
C GLY A 158 32.03 26.67 -14.98
N LEU A 159 31.96 27.76 -14.20
CA LEU A 159 30.99 27.96 -13.13
C LEU A 159 30.32 29.33 -13.30
N SER A 160 28.99 29.34 -13.22
CA SER A 160 28.18 30.55 -13.10
C SER A 160 27.47 30.57 -11.76
N LEU A 161 27.57 31.70 -11.06
CA LEU A 161 27.00 31.95 -9.74
C LEU A 161 25.98 33.08 -9.84
N SER A 162 24.74 32.83 -9.45
CA SER A 162 23.73 33.85 -9.18
C SER A 162 23.09 33.61 -7.81
N GLU A 163 22.39 34.62 -7.27
CA GLU A 163 21.75 34.56 -5.95
C GLU A 163 20.82 33.33 -5.79
N ASP A 164 20.21 32.89 -6.90
CA ASP A 164 19.25 31.77 -6.91
C ASP A 164 19.78 30.48 -7.55
N ASN A 165 20.92 30.49 -8.26
CA ASN A 165 21.39 29.33 -9.02
C ASN A 165 22.92 29.19 -9.06
N GLN A 166 23.41 27.98 -8.80
CA GLN A 166 24.82 27.59 -8.92
C GLN A 166 24.95 26.55 -10.04
N ILE A 167 25.52 26.94 -11.18
CA ILE A 167 25.46 26.14 -12.41
C ILE A 167 26.87 25.91 -12.98
N PHE A 168 27.22 24.65 -13.18
CA PHE A 168 28.36 24.25 -14.00
C PHE A 168 28.01 24.32 -15.48
N ILE A 169 28.94 24.83 -16.27
CA ILE A 169 28.82 25.01 -17.71
C ILE A 169 29.85 24.12 -18.39
N ILE A 170 29.38 23.21 -19.24
CA ILE A 170 30.23 22.30 -20.02
C ILE A 170 30.22 22.77 -21.48
N PRO A 171 31.37 23.17 -22.05
CA PRO A 171 31.43 23.56 -23.46
C PRO A 171 31.22 22.37 -24.39
N MET A 172 30.53 22.60 -25.51
CA MET A 172 30.24 21.59 -26.53
C MET A 172 30.94 21.97 -27.83
N TYR A 173 31.90 21.16 -28.27
CA TYR A 173 32.60 21.36 -29.54
C TYR A 173 32.10 20.38 -30.59
N ASN A 174 31.95 20.80 -31.85
CA ASN A 174 31.63 19.87 -32.95
C ASN A 174 32.88 19.11 -33.39
N ILE A 175 32.75 18.20 -34.36
CA ILE A 175 33.88 17.43 -34.90
C ILE A 175 34.94 18.30 -35.61
N GLU A 176 34.61 19.54 -35.99
CA GLU A 176 35.53 20.53 -36.55
C GLU A 176 36.20 21.38 -35.45
N ASN A 177 35.98 21.04 -34.18
CA ASN A 177 36.48 21.73 -32.99
C ASN A 177 35.97 23.17 -32.83
N GLN A 178 34.79 23.47 -33.37
CA GLN A 178 34.11 24.75 -33.18
C GLN A 178 33.19 24.66 -31.96
N LEU A 179 33.20 25.69 -31.11
CA LEU A 179 32.28 25.78 -29.97
C LEU A 179 30.86 26.03 -30.50
N ILE A 180 29.93 25.11 -30.21
CA ILE A 180 28.55 25.17 -30.73
C ILE A 180 27.50 25.35 -29.64
N GLY A 181 27.89 25.35 -28.37
CA GLY A 181 26.96 25.49 -27.25
C GLY A 181 27.48 24.97 -25.92
N TYR A 182 26.56 24.85 -24.97
CA TYR A 182 26.82 24.49 -23.58
C TYR A 182 25.83 23.43 -23.04
N GLU A 183 26.32 22.52 -22.20
CA GLU A 183 25.51 21.70 -21.29
C GLU A 183 25.58 22.28 -19.87
N TYR A 184 24.42 22.48 -19.25
CA TYR A 184 24.30 23.08 -17.93
C TYR A 184 23.97 22.03 -16.87
N ARG A 185 24.68 22.07 -15.74
CA ARG A 185 24.45 21.19 -14.59
C ARG A 185 24.36 21.98 -13.29
N GLU A 186 23.31 21.77 -12.52
CA GLU A 186 23.12 22.38 -11.22
C GLU A 186 24.05 21.74 -10.19
N ALA A 187 24.71 22.58 -9.37
CA ALA A 187 25.68 22.12 -8.38
C ALA A 187 25.01 21.32 -7.26
N GLU A 188 23.88 21.80 -6.73
CA GLU A 188 23.08 21.16 -5.68
C GLU A 188 21.58 21.30 -6.00
N THR A 189 20.81 20.22 -5.81
CA THR A 189 19.34 20.17 -5.97
C THR A 189 18.74 19.26 -4.89
N GLU A 190 17.42 19.29 -4.69
CA GLU A 190 16.71 18.30 -3.84
C GLU A 190 16.97 16.84 -4.26
N LYS A 191 17.38 16.62 -5.52
CA LYS A 191 17.66 15.29 -6.10
C LYS A 191 19.13 14.92 -6.06
N GLY A 192 19.98 15.76 -5.48
CA GLY A 192 21.42 15.57 -5.34
C GLY A 192 22.27 16.59 -6.08
N THR A 193 23.57 16.33 -6.11
CA THR A 193 24.63 17.21 -6.63
C THR A 193 24.98 16.93 -8.10
N TYR A 194 25.49 17.96 -8.79
CA TYR A 194 25.96 17.91 -10.19
C TYR A 194 24.95 17.31 -11.18
N LYS A 195 23.69 17.78 -11.11
CA LYS A 195 22.57 17.24 -11.89
C LYS A 195 22.38 17.99 -13.21
N PHE A 196 22.10 17.25 -14.28
CA PHE A 196 21.76 17.84 -15.57
C PHE A 196 20.53 18.75 -15.46
N SER A 197 20.65 19.98 -16.01
CA SER A 197 19.58 20.97 -16.03
C SER A 197 19.03 21.14 -17.46
N HIS A 198 19.85 21.66 -18.38
CA HIS A 198 19.46 21.96 -19.75
C HIS A 198 20.68 22.11 -20.68
N LYS A 199 20.44 22.42 -21.97
CA LYS A 199 21.47 22.72 -22.99
C LYS A 199 21.12 23.97 -23.75
N SER A 200 22.11 24.66 -24.32
CA SER A 200 21.87 25.77 -25.24
C SER A 200 21.19 25.28 -26.52
N SER A 201 20.49 26.19 -27.21
CA SER A 201 19.43 25.80 -28.14
C SER A 201 19.78 25.81 -29.64
N GLY A 202 20.97 26.27 -30.00
CA GLY A 202 21.35 26.62 -31.37
C GLY A 202 21.58 25.47 -32.35
N TYR A 203 21.15 24.24 -32.03
CA TYR A 203 21.81 23.08 -32.60
C TYR A 203 20.92 21.87 -32.94
N THR A 204 19.73 21.75 -32.34
CA THR A 204 18.84 20.60 -32.62
C THR A 204 18.41 20.50 -34.09
N ASP A 205 18.63 21.56 -34.86
CA ASP A 205 18.12 21.72 -36.22
C ASP A 205 19.18 21.38 -37.28
N ASP A 206 20.48 21.35 -36.94
CA ASP A 206 21.54 20.79 -37.80
C ASP A 206 22.12 19.48 -37.22
N PRO A 207 21.64 18.32 -37.71
CA PRO A 207 22.15 17.01 -37.33
C PRO A 207 23.66 16.83 -37.51
N LYS A 208 24.35 17.60 -38.36
CA LYS A 208 25.81 17.46 -38.54
C LYS A 208 26.57 17.86 -37.29
N ASN A 209 26.10 18.89 -36.61
CA ASN A 209 26.77 19.34 -35.42
C ASN A 209 26.55 18.34 -34.26
N THR A 210 25.50 17.48 -34.29
CA THR A 210 25.01 16.53 -33.23
C THR A 210 26.00 15.57 -32.59
N LEU A 211 27.19 15.41 -33.17
CA LEU A 211 28.29 14.63 -32.63
C LEU A 211 29.35 15.58 -32.07
N CYS A 212 29.48 15.62 -30.75
CA CYS A 212 30.39 16.53 -30.07
C CYS A 212 31.75 15.87 -29.84
N LEU A 213 32.81 16.61 -30.15
CA LEU A 213 34.19 16.25 -29.87
C LEU A 213 34.53 16.64 -28.43
N VAL A 214 35.12 15.70 -27.70
CA VAL A 214 35.65 15.92 -26.35
C VAL A 214 37.17 15.85 -26.35
N HIS A 215 37.72 14.91 -27.11
CA HIS A 215 39.17 14.77 -27.27
C HIS A 215 39.51 14.26 -28.67
N LYS A 216 40.61 14.76 -29.24
CA LYS A 216 41.14 14.35 -30.54
C LYS A 216 42.59 13.90 -30.39
N GLY A 217 42.84 12.60 -30.46
CA GLY A 217 44.19 12.06 -30.56
C GLY A 217 44.91 12.50 -31.85
N GLN A 218 46.25 12.48 -31.86
CA GLN A 218 47.04 12.86 -33.02
C GLN A 218 46.94 11.86 -34.18
N ASN A 219 46.98 10.55 -33.90
CA ASN A 219 46.88 9.47 -34.90
C ASN A 219 45.92 8.36 -34.45
N PRO A 220 44.64 8.70 -34.22
CA PRO A 220 43.71 7.79 -33.56
C PRO A 220 43.29 6.68 -34.51
N LYS A 221 43.45 5.42 -34.10
CA LYS A 221 42.86 4.27 -34.81
C LYS A 221 41.38 4.11 -34.50
N ASP A 222 40.98 4.51 -33.29
CA ASP A 222 39.66 4.25 -32.75
C ASP A 222 38.94 5.54 -32.35
N ILE A 223 37.62 5.51 -32.49
CA ILE A 223 36.74 6.54 -31.94
C ILE A 223 35.85 5.93 -30.86
N LEU A 224 35.89 6.51 -29.66
CA LEU A 224 35.06 6.17 -28.51
C LEU A 224 33.82 7.07 -28.48
N VAL A 225 32.64 6.46 -28.53
CA VAL A 225 31.34 7.13 -28.47
C VAL A 225 30.71 6.88 -27.09
N MET A 226 30.64 7.92 -26.28
CA MET A 226 30.22 7.88 -24.88
C MET A 226 28.76 8.34 -24.69
N ALA A 227 28.11 7.89 -23.61
CA ALA A 227 26.70 8.19 -23.32
C ALA A 227 26.40 9.68 -23.14
N GLY A 228 27.33 10.42 -22.51
CA GLY A 228 27.21 11.85 -22.23
C GLY A 228 28.57 12.52 -22.01
N PHE A 229 28.57 13.84 -21.77
CA PHE A 229 29.79 14.61 -21.54
C PHE A 229 30.55 14.17 -20.29
N LYS A 230 29.81 13.87 -19.20
CA LYS A 230 30.41 13.36 -17.96
C LYS A 230 31.25 12.10 -18.23
N ASP A 231 30.70 11.10 -18.91
CA ASP A 231 31.44 9.87 -19.24
C ASP A 231 32.58 10.12 -20.23
N ALA A 232 32.38 11.03 -21.19
CA ALA A 232 33.40 11.42 -22.15
C ALA A 232 34.62 12.08 -21.50
N HIS A 233 34.41 12.92 -20.49
CA HIS A 233 35.51 13.52 -19.76
C HIS A 233 36.26 12.50 -18.91
N ILE A 234 35.53 11.59 -18.24
CA ILE A 234 36.15 10.58 -17.37
C ILE A 234 36.90 9.51 -18.18
N ILE A 235 36.43 9.13 -19.37
CA ILE A 235 37.23 8.26 -20.26
C ILE A 235 38.48 8.98 -20.77
N TYR A 236 38.40 10.29 -21.06
CA TYR A 236 39.58 11.07 -21.43
C TYR A 236 40.62 11.11 -20.31
N GLN A 237 40.19 11.35 -19.07
CA GLN A 237 41.05 11.25 -17.89
C GLN A 237 41.67 9.85 -17.77
N TYR A 238 40.88 8.80 -17.95
CA TYR A 238 41.37 7.41 -17.92
C TYR A 238 42.40 7.14 -19.02
N LEU A 239 42.21 7.66 -20.24
CA LEU A 239 43.17 7.53 -21.32
C LEU A 239 44.51 8.19 -20.95
N LYS A 240 44.50 9.38 -20.35
CA LYS A 240 45.72 10.04 -19.87
C LYS A 240 46.44 9.25 -18.79
N GLU A 241 45.71 8.75 -17.80
CA GLU A 241 46.27 7.92 -16.72
C GLU A 241 46.97 6.66 -17.24
N ASN A 242 46.60 6.17 -18.43
CA ASN A 242 47.16 4.99 -19.06
C ASN A 242 48.03 5.29 -20.29
N ASN A 243 48.33 6.56 -20.59
CA ASN A 243 49.10 7.00 -21.76
C ASN A 243 48.51 6.59 -23.12
N LEU A 244 47.18 6.61 -23.25
CA LEU A 244 46.42 6.20 -24.45
C LEU A 244 45.74 7.38 -25.16
N GLN A 245 45.90 8.61 -24.69
CA GLN A 245 45.18 9.76 -25.25
C GLN A 245 45.48 10.00 -26.73
N GLU A 246 46.66 9.64 -27.23
CA GLU A 246 47.01 9.85 -28.66
C GLU A 246 46.35 8.83 -29.60
N ASP A 247 45.95 7.67 -29.08
CA ASP A 247 45.44 6.54 -29.87
C ASP A 247 43.93 6.59 -30.09
N PHE A 248 43.22 7.43 -29.33
CA PHE A 248 41.76 7.49 -29.32
C PHE A 248 41.22 8.91 -29.56
N THR A 249 40.12 8.99 -30.30
CA THR A 249 39.24 10.17 -30.35
C THR A 249 38.01 9.91 -29.50
N VAL A 250 37.59 10.86 -28.67
CA VAL A 250 36.43 10.73 -27.79
C VAL A 250 35.33 11.68 -28.24
N VAL A 251 34.13 11.14 -28.44
CA VAL A 251 32.94 11.89 -28.83
C VAL A 251 31.72 11.49 -28.01
N THR A 252 30.71 12.37 -27.98
CA THR A 252 29.41 12.11 -27.34
C THR A 252 28.28 12.77 -28.14
N CYS A 253 27.05 12.26 -28.04
CA CYS A 253 25.90 12.90 -28.67
C CYS A 253 25.26 13.91 -27.71
N SER A 254 25.25 15.17 -28.10
CA SER A 254 24.64 16.24 -27.30
C SER A 254 23.12 16.09 -27.11
N ASN A 255 22.42 15.38 -28.00
CA ASN A 255 20.98 15.10 -27.87
C ASN A 255 20.68 13.77 -27.14
N GLY A 256 21.68 13.22 -26.44
CA GLY A 256 21.58 11.98 -25.67
C GLY A 256 21.56 10.72 -26.52
N GLU A 257 21.63 9.58 -25.83
CA GLU A 257 21.78 8.25 -26.44
C GLU A 257 20.73 7.92 -27.53
N PRO A 258 19.42 8.25 -27.38
CA PRO A 258 18.43 7.91 -28.39
C PRO A 258 18.69 8.54 -29.77
N ASN A 259 19.43 9.65 -29.82
CA ASN A 259 19.76 10.39 -31.04
C ASN A 259 21.15 10.07 -31.60
N THR A 260 21.94 9.25 -30.90
CA THR A 260 23.35 9.00 -31.26
C THR A 260 23.50 8.36 -32.64
N LEU A 261 22.60 7.45 -33.04
CA LEU A 261 22.61 6.89 -34.40
C LEU A 261 22.48 7.98 -35.47
N LYS A 262 21.56 8.94 -35.28
CA LYS A 262 21.35 10.03 -36.23
C LYS A 262 22.61 10.89 -36.33
N ALA A 263 23.24 11.22 -35.20
CA ALA A 263 24.48 11.98 -35.15
C ALA A 263 25.63 11.29 -35.90
N LEU A 264 25.82 9.99 -35.67
CA LEU A 264 26.84 9.19 -36.34
C LEU A 264 26.57 9.06 -37.85
N GLN A 265 25.31 8.87 -38.25
CA GLN A 265 24.95 8.77 -39.67
C GLN A 265 25.21 10.05 -40.47
N GLN A 266 25.06 11.22 -39.83
CA GLN A 266 25.28 12.53 -40.45
C GLN A 266 26.77 12.86 -40.57
N ASN A 267 27.60 12.25 -39.72
CA ASN A 267 29.05 12.41 -39.68
C ASN A 267 29.80 11.20 -40.24
N LYS A 268 29.19 10.43 -41.16
CA LYS A 268 29.80 9.22 -41.75
C LYS A 268 31.14 9.46 -42.42
N SER A 269 31.36 10.61 -43.06
CA SER A 269 32.63 10.96 -43.69
C SER A 269 33.76 11.03 -42.65
N PHE A 270 33.49 11.64 -41.50
CA PHE A 270 34.42 11.71 -40.37
C PHE A 270 34.71 10.32 -39.79
N LEU A 271 33.67 9.48 -39.63
CA LEU A 271 33.83 8.13 -39.09
C LEU A 271 34.69 7.20 -39.97
N LYS A 272 34.81 7.47 -41.28
CA LYS A 272 35.66 6.67 -42.19
C LYS A 272 37.15 6.80 -41.91
N ASN A 273 37.56 7.79 -41.12
CA ASN A 273 38.96 7.99 -40.75
C ASN A 273 39.42 7.04 -39.64
N PHE A 274 38.50 6.28 -39.02
CA PHE A 274 38.78 5.39 -37.91
C PHE A 274 38.57 3.93 -38.33
N GLU A 275 39.42 3.04 -37.83
CA GLU A 275 39.30 1.59 -38.04
C GLU A 275 38.13 1.02 -37.23
N ARG A 276 37.93 1.52 -36.00
CA ARG A 276 36.88 1.05 -35.08
C ARG A 276 36.05 2.19 -34.52
N VAL A 277 34.73 2.06 -34.65
CA VAL A 277 33.74 2.85 -33.90
C VAL A 277 33.34 2.05 -32.66
N VAL A 278 33.75 2.52 -31.48
CA VAL A 278 33.62 1.82 -30.20
C VAL A 278 32.58 2.53 -29.33
N LEU A 279 31.54 1.81 -28.92
CA LEU A 279 30.47 2.34 -28.08
C LEU A 279 30.73 2.03 -26.60
N CYS A 280 30.52 3.03 -25.74
CA CYS A 280 30.42 2.85 -24.29
C CYS A 280 29.21 3.66 -23.78
N LEU A 281 28.03 3.07 -23.94
CA LEU A 281 26.73 3.64 -23.58
C LEU A 281 26.25 3.12 -22.21
N ASP A 282 25.20 3.72 -21.65
CA ASP A 282 24.64 3.34 -20.35
C ASP A 282 24.18 1.88 -20.35
N LYS A 283 24.41 1.18 -19.23
CA LYS A 283 23.94 -0.20 -19.01
C LYS A 283 22.44 -0.28 -18.66
N ASP A 284 21.67 0.78 -18.95
CA ASP A 284 20.22 0.80 -18.76
C ASP A 284 19.45 0.44 -20.04
N ALA A 285 18.12 0.45 -19.95
CA ALA A 285 17.27 0.09 -21.08
C ALA A 285 17.41 1.05 -22.28
N ALA A 286 17.70 2.34 -22.03
CA ALA A 286 17.83 3.36 -23.06
C ALA A 286 19.16 3.20 -23.80
N GLY A 287 20.28 3.10 -23.06
CA GLY A 287 21.62 2.92 -23.63
C GLY A 287 21.73 1.61 -24.41
N LYS A 288 21.17 0.51 -23.89
CA LYS A 288 21.08 -0.77 -24.61
C LYS A 288 20.28 -0.65 -25.92
N THR A 289 19.13 0.01 -25.89
CA THR A 289 18.30 0.23 -27.09
C THR A 289 19.05 1.09 -28.12
N ALA A 290 19.76 2.12 -27.67
CA ALA A 290 20.58 2.97 -28.53
C ALA A 290 21.73 2.16 -29.17
N ARG A 291 22.46 1.36 -28.39
CA ARG A 291 23.52 0.47 -28.86
C ARG A 291 23.05 -0.46 -29.97
N GLU A 292 21.91 -1.15 -29.77
CA GLU A 292 21.33 -2.05 -30.77
C GLU A 292 20.92 -1.29 -32.04
N LYS A 293 20.27 -0.12 -31.89
CA LYS A 293 19.93 0.73 -33.04
C LYS A 293 21.16 1.18 -33.82
N ILE A 294 22.25 1.56 -33.13
CA ILE A 294 23.49 1.97 -33.77
C ILE A 294 24.11 0.80 -34.53
N ALA A 295 24.24 -0.36 -33.89
CA ALA A 295 24.76 -1.56 -34.53
C ALA A 295 23.98 -1.90 -35.82
N LEU A 296 22.65 -1.86 -35.77
CA LEU A 296 21.82 -2.15 -36.95
C LEU A 296 21.85 -1.03 -38.00
N GLY A 297 21.92 0.24 -37.59
CA GLY A 297 21.64 1.41 -38.44
C GLY A 297 22.87 2.10 -39.04
N LEU A 298 24.06 1.94 -38.47
CA LEU A 298 25.23 2.72 -38.90
C LEU A 298 25.72 2.31 -40.30
N GLY A 299 25.68 1.00 -40.60
CA GLY A 299 26.08 0.43 -41.90
C GLY A 299 27.56 0.08 -42.01
N GLY A 300 28.17 -0.41 -40.92
CA GLY A 300 29.57 -0.84 -40.83
C GLY A 300 29.83 -1.65 -39.56
N LYS A 301 31.09 -2.06 -39.32
CA LYS A 301 31.49 -2.74 -38.08
C LYS A 301 31.38 -1.78 -36.90
N VAL A 302 30.67 -2.17 -35.86
CA VAL A 302 30.54 -1.41 -34.60
C VAL A 302 31.07 -2.27 -33.46
N TYR A 303 31.80 -1.67 -32.55
CA TYR A 303 32.42 -2.32 -31.40
C TYR A 303 31.81 -1.77 -30.10
N GLU A 304 31.97 -2.50 -29.01
CA GLU A 304 31.55 -2.13 -27.66
C GLU A 304 32.75 -2.27 -26.71
N LEU A 305 32.97 -1.26 -25.88
CA LEU A 305 33.88 -1.36 -24.74
C LEU A 305 33.16 -2.10 -23.61
N LYS A 306 33.55 -3.35 -23.34
CA LYS A 306 32.95 -4.12 -22.25
C LYS A 306 33.66 -3.82 -20.94
N LEU A 307 32.95 -3.10 -20.07
CA LEU A 307 33.42 -2.79 -18.72
C LEU A 307 33.42 -4.06 -17.84
N PRO A 308 34.59 -4.48 -17.29
CA PRO A 308 34.70 -5.67 -16.48
C PRO A 308 33.97 -5.53 -15.15
N ILE A 309 33.60 -6.65 -14.55
CA ILE A 309 33.04 -6.68 -13.19
C ILE A 309 34.16 -6.33 -12.21
N VAL A 310 33.87 -5.40 -11.30
CA VAL A 310 34.75 -5.05 -10.19
C VAL A 310 34.21 -5.77 -8.95
N GLU A 311 34.97 -6.74 -8.43
CA GLU A 311 34.64 -7.41 -7.18
C GLU A 311 34.58 -6.36 -6.04
N ASN A 312 33.51 -6.39 -5.26
CA ASN A 312 33.31 -5.47 -4.15
C ASN A 312 32.46 -6.13 -3.06
N GLU A 313 32.68 -5.73 -1.81
CA GLU A 313 32.03 -6.36 -0.63
C GLU A 313 30.53 -6.04 -0.49
N GLN A 314 30.00 -5.09 -1.27
CA GLN A 314 28.65 -4.52 -1.10
C GLN A 314 27.71 -4.76 -2.29
N GLU A 315 28.09 -5.62 -3.24
CA GLU A 315 27.37 -5.85 -4.52
C GLU A 315 26.96 -4.56 -5.27
N LYS A 316 27.72 -3.46 -5.10
CA LYS A 316 27.45 -2.19 -5.80
C LYS A 316 27.49 -2.42 -7.30
N LYS A 317 26.38 -2.09 -7.98
CA LYS A 317 26.27 -2.10 -9.45
C LYS A 317 26.66 -0.73 -10.00
N PHE A 318 27.22 -0.71 -11.21
CA PHE A 318 27.56 0.51 -11.93
C PHE A 318 26.66 0.66 -13.16
N LYS A 319 26.23 1.90 -13.44
CA LYS A 319 25.31 2.20 -14.54
C LYS A 319 26.07 2.60 -15.82
N ASP A 320 27.06 3.47 -15.69
CA ASP A 320 27.79 4.11 -16.78
C ASP A 320 29.32 3.94 -16.61
N PHE A 321 30.10 4.59 -17.47
CA PHE A 321 31.57 4.52 -17.39
C PHE A 321 32.09 5.22 -16.14
N THR A 322 31.48 6.34 -15.76
CA THR A 322 31.91 7.12 -14.60
C THR A 322 31.73 6.33 -13.30
N ASP A 323 30.59 5.67 -13.12
CA ASP A 323 30.31 4.80 -11.97
C ASP A 323 31.30 3.64 -11.91
N TRP A 324 31.61 3.02 -13.07
CA TRP A 324 32.60 1.96 -13.16
C TRP A 324 34.00 2.45 -12.76
N TYR A 325 34.42 3.60 -13.28
CA TYR A 325 35.72 4.19 -12.99
C TYR A 325 35.90 4.44 -11.48
N LYS A 326 34.88 5.02 -10.83
CA LYS A 326 34.90 5.23 -9.38
C LYS A 326 34.99 3.93 -8.59
N LEU A 327 34.15 2.96 -8.91
CA LEU A 327 34.15 1.65 -8.26
C LEU A 327 35.50 0.94 -8.46
N SER A 328 36.10 1.07 -9.64
CA SER A 328 37.42 0.52 -9.96
C SER A 328 38.52 1.11 -9.07
N LYS A 329 38.49 2.44 -8.83
CA LYS A 329 39.44 3.12 -7.95
C LYS A 329 39.23 2.75 -6.48
N GLU A 330 37.99 2.72 -6.02
CA GLU A 330 37.63 2.34 -4.63
C GLU A 330 38.12 0.94 -4.27
N ASN A 331 38.14 0.01 -5.23
CA ASN A 331 38.50 -1.40 -5.01
C ASN A 331 39.88 -1.76 -5.58
N GLY A 332 40.73 -0.78 -5.90
CA GLY A 332 42.11 -1.02 -6.31
C GLY A 332 42.29 -1.76 -7.65
N PHE A 333 41.31 -1.69 -8.56
CA PHE A 333 41.41 -2.30 -9.88
C PHE A 333 42.40 -1.51 -10.77
N SER A 334 43.54 -2.13 -11.09
CA SER A 334 44.68 -1.46 -11.75
C SER A 334 44.91 -1.88 -13.21
N LYS A 335 44.17 -2.86 -13.73
CA LYS A 335 44.37 -3.37 -15.10
C LYS A 335 43.81 -2.37 -16.13
N CYS A 336 44.61 -1.98 -17.12
CA CYS A 336 44.11 -1.23 -18.27
C CYS A 336 43.13 -2.09 -19.08
N ILE A 337 41.93 -1.57 -19.37
CA ILE A 337 40.89 -2.29 -20.15
C ILE A 337 40.95 -1.98 -21.64
N LEU A 338 41.74 -0.99 -22.05
CA LEU A 338 41.92 -0.62 -23.45
C LEU A 338 43.31 -1.06 -23.95
N PRO A 339 43.43 -1.56 -25.19
CA PRO A 339 42.35 -1.83 -26.16
C PRO A 339 41.66 -3.20 -25.98
N ASP A 340 42.12 -4.03 -25.04
CA ASP A 340 41.81 -5.46 -24.95
C ASP A 340 40.31 -5.80 -24.71
N ASN A 341 39.56 -4.91 -24.06
CA ASN A 341 38.14 -5.11 -23.79
C ASN A 341 37.21 -4.52 -24.87
N ILE A 342 37.73 -4.19 -26.05
CA ILE A 342 36.93 -3.77 -27.21
C ILE A 342 36.46 -5.02 -27.96
N HIS A 343 35.14 -5.21 -28.03
CA HIS A 343 34.54 -6.36 -28.70
C HIS A 343 33.66 -5.94 -29.86
N LEU A 344 33.76 -6.64 -31.00
CA LEU A 344 32.84 -6.45 -32.11
C LEU A 344 31.40 -6.77 -31.67
N LEU A 345 30.43 -5.92 -32.02
CA LEU A 345 29.01 -6.20 -31.88
C LEU A 345 28.54 -7.05 -33.08
N PRO A 346 28.21 -8.35 -32.91
CA PRO A 346 27.89 -9.22 -34.04
C PRO A 346 26.69 -8.72 -34.86
N LEU A 347 25.71 -8.09 -34.19
CA LEU A 347 24.53 -7.46 -34.80
C LEU A 347 24.89 -6.45 -35.90
N SER A 348 26.04 -5.77 -35.79
CA SER A 348 26.46 -4.76 -36.77
C SER A 348 26.83 -5.36 -38.13
N ILE A 349 27.31 -6.60 -38.13
CA ILE A 349 27.65 -7.33 -39.35
C ILE A 349 26.43 -8.12 -39.86
N LEU A 350 25.74 -8.83 -38.96
CA LEU A 350 24.65 -9.73 -39.33
C LEU A 350 23.49 -9.01 -40.03
N ASN A 351 23.22 -7.75 -39.68
CA ASN A 351 22.14 -6.98 -40.31
C ASN A 351 22.34 -6.76 -41.82
N GLY A 352 23.58 -6.62 -42.26
CA GLY A 352 23.93 -6.49 -43.68
C GLY A 352 23.88 -7.82 -44.45
N MET A 353 23.87 -8.95 -43.74
CA MET A 353 23.93 -10.29 -44.34
C MET A 353 22.54 -10.87 -44.68
N VAL A 354 21.48 -10.33 -44.08
CA VAL A 354 20.10 -10.79 -44.24
C VAL A 354 19.20 -9.72 -44.86
N LYS A 355 18.17 -10.12 -45.60
CA LYS A 355 17.14 -9.25 -46.19
C LYS A 355 16.03 -8.95 -45.18
N GLY A 356 15.71 -9.88 -44.28
CA GLY A 356 14.63 -9.79 -43.30
C GLY A 356 13.32 -10.47 -43.74
N ASN A 357 13.26 -10.96 -44.98
CA ASN A 357 12.10 -11.61 -45.58
C ASN A 357 12.40 -13.03 -46.07
N GLU A 358 13.54 -13.60 -45.68
CA GLU A 358 13.90 -14.95 -46.06
C GLU A 358 12.89 -15.96 -45.54
N GLU A 359 12.78 -17.07 -46.27
CA GLU A 359 11.89 -18.16 -45.89
C GLU A 359 12.31 -18.76 -44.54
N LEU A 360 11.30 -19.10 -43.74
CA LEU A 360 11.50 -19.71 -42.43
C LEU A 360 12.16 -21.09 -42.58
N ASP A 361 13.08 -21.39 -41.67
CA ASP A 361 13.84 -22.63 -41.55
C ASP A 361 14.71 -23.04 -42.76
N LYS A 362 14.94 -22.12 -43.71
CA LYS A 362 15.88 -22.33 -44.81
C LYS A 362 17.26 -21.77 -44.47
N SER A 363 18.30 -22.53 -44.83
CA SER A 363 19.69 -22.14 -44.62
C SER A 363 20.18 -21.17 -45.68
N ILE A 364 20.86 -20.12 -45.24
CA ILE A 364 21.49 -19.10 -46.06
C ILE A 364 22.98 -19.09 -45.73
N PHE A 365 23.82 -19.15 -46.76
CA PHE A 365 25.27 -19.13 -46.60
C PHE A 365 25.83 -17.76 -46.93
N ARG A 366 26.73 -17.26 -46.07
CA ARG A 366 27.40 -15.97 -46.23
C ARG A 366 28.88 -16.12 -45.92
N ASN A 367 29.73 -15.66 -46.83
CA ASN A 367 31.17 -15.62 -46.61
C ASN A 367 31.51 -14.49 -45.64
N VAL A 368 32.45 -14.74 -44.73
CA VAL A 368 32.96 -13.74 -43.79
C VAL A 368 34.49 -13.80 -43.82
N ASN A 369 35.16 -12.66 -43.65
CA ASN A 369 36.62 -12.61 -43.59
C ASN A 369 37.13 -13.31 -42.31
N ASP A 370 38.24 -14.05 -42.40
CA ASP A 370 38.73 -14.97 -41.36
C ASP A 370 38.92 -14.32 -39.98
N GLU A 371 39.41 -13.07 -39.92
CA GLU A 371 39.59 -12.33 -38.65
C GLU A 371 38.29 -12.05 -37.89
N SER A 372 37.13 -12.07 -38.56
CA SER A 372 35.85 -11.71 -37.95
C SER A 372 35.08 -12.90 -37.37
N ILE A 373 35.48 -14.15 -37.68
CA ILE A 373 34.75 -15.36 -37.24
C ILE A 373 34.91 -15.68 -35.76
N SER A 374 36.08 -15.42 -35.18
CA SER A 374 36.33 -15.64 -33.75
C SER A 374 35.37 -14.87 -32.84
N TYR A 375 34.71 -13.83 -33.38
CA TYR A 375 33.73 -13.00 -32.69
C TYR A 375 32.27 -13.51 -32.81
N PHE A 376 32.00 -14.55 -33.60
CA PHE A 376 30.66 -15.13 -33.75
C PHE A 376 30.52 -16.41 -32.93
N GLU A 377 29.83 -16.32 -31.79
CA GLU A 377 29.36 -17.50 -31.07
C GLU A 377 28.13 -18.08 -31.77
N GLY A 378 28.12 -19.40 -31.97
CA GLY A 378 26.95 -20.08 -32.50
C GLY A 378 25.74 -19.86 -31.59
N GLY A 379 24.61 -19.38 -32.14
CA GLY A 379 23.48 -18.99 -31.31
C GLY A 379 22.35 -18.29 -32.04
N THR A 380 21.33 -17.87 -31.29
CA THR A 380 20.16 -17.18 -31.84
C THR A 380 20.25 -15.67 -31.63
N TYR A 381 20.09 -14.90 -32.71
CA TYR A 381 20.23 -13.45 -32.73
C TYR A 381 18.96 -12.75 -33.23
N PRO A 382 18.51 -11.65 -32.59
CA PRO A 382 17.41 -10.84 -33.08
C PRO A 382 17.88 -9.89 -34.20
N ILE A 383 17.44 -10.11 -35.44
CA ILE A 383 17.83 -9.31 -36.61
C ILE A 383 16.57 -8.98 -37.42
N LYS A 384 16.38 -7.70 -37.77
CA LYS A 384 15.24 -7.20 -38.59
C LYS A 384 13.86 -7.72 -38.13
N GLY A 385 13.60 -7.69 -36.82
CA GLY A 385 12.30 -8.11 -36.26
C GLY A 385 12.05 -9.63 -36.30
N SER A 386 13.10 -10.43 -36.42
CA SER A 386 13.06 -11.89 -36.50
C SER A 386 14.26 -12.49 -35.76
N TYR A 387 14.15 -13.74 -35.34
CA TYR A 387 15.26 -14.49 -34.79
C TYR A 387 15.95 -15.31 -35.88
N TYR A 388 17.27 -15.24 -35.93
CA TYR A 388 18.11 -16.05 -36.80
C TYR A 388 19.04 -16.92 -35.97
N LEU A 389 19.07 -18.22 -36.28
CA LEU A 389 20.14 -19.09 -35.84
C LEU A 389 21.38 -18.83 -36.70
N VAL A 390 22.49 -18.51 -36.06
CA VAL A 390 23.79 -18.23 -36.69
C VAL A 390 24.76 -19.33 -36.28
N MET A 391 25.35 -20.01 -37.26
CA MET A 391 26.35 -21.05 -37.02
C MET A 391 27.58 -20.82 -37.91
N PRO A 392 28.79 -20.71 -37.35
CA PRO A 392 30.00 -20.72 -38.15
C PRO A 392 30.25 -22.12 -38.73
N LYS A 393 30.66 -22.18 -40.00
CA LYS A 393 31.06 -23.40 -40.71
C LYS A 393 32.31 -23.14 -41.54
N THR A 394 33.33 -23.96 -41.38
CA THR A 394 34.48 -23.98 -42.29
C THR A 394 34.06 -24.69 -43.59
N ALA A 395 34.21 -24.02 -44.75
CA ALA A 395 33.94 -24.64 -46.05
C ALA A 395 35.18 -25.37 -46.58
N ASP A 396 35.00 -26.24 -47.59
CA ASP A 396 36.03 -27.13 -48.14
C ASP A 396 37.26 -26.42 -48.77
N ASN A 397 37.24 -25.09 -48.88
CA ASN A 397 38.30 -24.26 -49.47
C ASN A 397 39.04 -23.37 -48.44
N ASP A 398 39.07 -23.76 -47.16
CA ASP A 398 39.57 -22.97 -46.01
C ASP A 398 38.89 -21.61 -45.79
N LYS A 399 37.88 -21.26 -46.60
CA LYS A 399 37.04 -20.08 -46.42
C LYS A 399 35.95 -20.37 -45.39
N ILE A 400 35.83 -19.51 -44.39
CA ILE A 400 34.81 -19.69 -43.35
C ILE A 400 33.50 -18.99 -43.75
N GLN A 401 32.38 -19.69 -43.56
CA GLN A 401 31.02 -19.23 -43.85
C GLN A 401 30.17 -19.15 -42.58
N LEU A 402 29.26 -18.19 -42.53
CA LEU A 402 28.14 -18.20 -41.59
C LEU A 402 26.92 -18.83 -42.25
N ILE A 403 26.33 -19.81 -41.57
CA ILE A 403 25.00 -20.34 -41.85
C ILE A 403 24.00 -19.50 -41.04
N LEU A 404 23.06 -18.89 -41.74
CA LEU A 404 21.99 -18.08 -41.18
C LEU A 404 20.66 -18.80 -41.48
N ILE A 405 19.90 -19.13 -40.44
CA ILE A 405 18.57 -19.77 -40.58
C ILE A 405 17.55 -18.88 -39.89
N ARG A 406 16.59 -18.34 -40.66
CA ARG A 406 15.51 -17.55 -40.07
C ARG A 406 14.54 -18.46 -39.32
N LYS A 407 14.40 -18.26 -38.01
CA LYS A 407 13.54 -19.08 -37.14
C LYS A 407 12.19 -18.44 -36.84
N SER A 408 12.06 -17.12 -36.91
CA SER A 408 10.79 -16.46 -36.60
C SER A 408 10.48 -15.29 -37.51
N ASN A 409 9.24 -14.81 -37.41
CA ASN A 409 8.78 -13.51 -37.90
C ASN A 409 8.46 -12.54 -36.75
N PHE A 410 8.90 -12.87 -35.53
CA PHE A 410 8.64 -12.10 -34.32
C PHE A 410 9.86 -12.12 -33.38
N ILE A 411 9.93 -11.14 -32.48
CA ILE A 411 10.85 -11.12 -31.35
C ILE A 411 10.01 -11.17 -30.06
N LEU A 412 10.45 -11.93 -29.07
CA LEU A 412 9.82 -11.99 -27.74
C LEU A 412 10.52 -11.01 -26.81
N LYS A 413 9.77 -10.29 -25.98
CA LYS A 413 10.28 -9.41 -24.94
C LYS A 413 9.69 -9.77 -23.59
N ILE A 414 10.54 -9.86 -22.58
CA ILE A 414 10.12 -9.95 -21.18
C ILE A 414 10.17 -8.55 -20.58
N LYS A 415 9.00 -7.95 -20.30
CA LYS A 415 8.91 -6.58 -19.79
C LYS A 415 9.26 -6.51 -18.30
N LYS A 416 8.63 -7.39 -17.52
CA LYS A 416 8.73 -7.38 -16.05
C LYS A 416 8.70 -8.80 -15.50
N LYS A 417 9.43 -9.01 -14.40
CA LYS A 417 9.21 -10.14 -13.50
C LYS A 417 7.98 -9.84 -12.65
N VAL A 418 7.07 -10.78 -12.49
CA VAL A 418 5.85 -10.63 -11.68
C VAL A 418 5.93 -11.65 -10.56
N ILE A 419 5.99 -11.19 -9.31
CA ILE A 419 6.14 -12.04 -8.13
C ILE A 419 4.82 -12.01 -7.36
N ASN A 420 4.10 -13.12 -7.38
CA ASN A 420 2.88 -13.25 -6.57
C ASN A 420 3.26 -13.61 -5.14
N SER A 421 2.95 -12.69 -4.22
CA SER A 421 3.24 -12.79 -2.80
C SER A 421 1.95 -12.91 -2.01
N ASN A 422 1.98 -13.72 -0.96
CA ASN A 422 0.96 -13.68 0.07
C ASN A 422 1.64 -13.41 1.42
N ILE A 423 1.14 -12.41 2.14
CA ILE A 423 1.69 -11.98 3.43
C ILE A 423 1.63 -13.09 4.49
N LYS A 424 0.77 -14.12 4.32
CA LYS A 424 0.53 -15.23 5.26
C LYS A 424 1.79 -15.90 5.82
N PHE A 425 2.82 -16.12 4.99
CA PHE A 425 4.00 -16.91 5.36
C PHE A 425 5.33 -16.32 4.86
N GLY A 426 5.31 -15.10 4.30
CA GLY A 426 6.49 -14.56 3.60
C GLY A 426 6.93 -15.40 2.40
N THR A 427 6.10 -16.33 1.93
CA THR A 427 6.42 -17.21 0.81
C THR A 427 6.00 -16.57 -0.50
N GLU A 428 6.96 -16.26 -1.36
CA GLU A 428 6.73 -15.98 -2.77
C GLU A 428 6.17 -17.25 -3.41
N LYS A 429 4.92 -17.21 -3.89
CA LYS A 429 4.21 -18.41 -4.35
C LYS A 429 4.52 -18.76 -5.79
N GLU A 430 4.80 -17.76 -6.63
CA GLU A 430 4.87 -17.98 -8.06
C GLU A 430 5.62 -16.86 -8.78
N TYR A 431 6.65 -17.22 -9.54
CA TYR A 431 7.29 -16.34 -10.51
C TYR A 431 6.51 -16.39 -11.82
N LYS A 432 5.96 -15.23 -12.20
CA LYS A 432 5.33 -14.96 -13.48
C LYS A 432 6.13 -13.90 -14.23
N LEU A 433 5.84 -13.75 -15.51
CA LEU A 433 6.52 -12.81 -16.39
C LEU A 433 5.49 -12.10 -17.23
N GLU A 434 5.60 -10.78 -17.33
CA GLU A 434 4.86 -10.01 -18.32
C GLU A 434 5.65 -10.05 -19.62
N ILE A 435 5.06 -10.66 -20.65
CA ILE A 435 5.71 -10.82 -21.96
C ILE A 435 4.92 -10.14 -23.07
N SER A 436 5.63 -9.67 -24.08
CA SER A 436 5.08 -9.16 -25.33
C SER A 436 5.87 -9.71 -26.52
N THR A 437 5.32 -9.56 -27.71
CA THR A 437 6.02 -9.89 -28.96
C THR A 437 6.02 -8.71 -29.90
N ILE A 438 7.10 -8.56 -30.66
CA ILE A 438 7.22 -7.58 -31.74
C ILE A 438 7.10 -8.31 -33.06
N ILE A 439 6.15 -7.89 -33.89
CA ILE A 439 5.91 -8.42 -35.24
C ILE A 439 6.03 -7.25 -36.22
N GLY A 440 7.09 -7.26 -37.04
CA GLY A 440 7.46 -6.10 -37.85
C GLY A 440 7.73 -4.89 -36.95
N ASN A 441 6.94 -3.82 -37.11
CA ASN A 441 7.04 -2.60 -36.30
C ASN A 441 5.98 -2.49 -35.19
N LYS A 442 5.14 -3.52 -34.99
CA LYS A 442 4.05 -3.50 -34.00
C LYS A 442 4.38 -4.40 -32.81
N GLU A 443 4.17 -3.89 -31.61
CA GLU A 443 4.24 -4.67 -30.38
C GLU A 443 2.83 -5.19 -30.01
N THR A 444 2.72 -6.46 -29.63
CA THR A 444 1.48 -7.07 -29.17
C THR A 444 1.14 -6.64 -27.75
N LYS A 445 -0.13 -6.81 -27.37
CA LYS A 445 -0.59 -6.52 -26.01
C LYS A 445 0.17 -7.41 -25.00
N PRO A 446 0.80 -6.83 -23.96
CA PRO A 446 1.47 -7.63 -22.94
C PRO A 446 0.50 -8.57 -22.23
N PHE A 447 0.99 -9.73 -21.82
CA PHE A 447 0.23 -10.70 -21.03
C PHE A 447 1.13 -11.43 -20.03
N ILE A 448 0.54 -11.98 -18.98
CA ILE A 448 1.25 -12.63 -17.88
C ILE A 448 1.28 -14.14 -18.11
N ILE A 449 2.45 -14.75 -17.95
CA ILE A 449 2.67 -16.20 -18.03
C ILE A 449 3.52 -16.68 -16.84
N THR A 450 3.32 -17.93 -16.41
CA THR A 450 4.14 -18.55 -15.34
C THR A 450 5.51 -18.94 -15.87
N LEU A 451 6.51 -19.03 -14.99
CA LEU A 451 7.85 -19.47 -15.37
C LEU A 451 7.84 -20.87 -16.00
N ASP A 452 7.10 -21.81 -15.41
CA ASP A 452 6.96 -23.18 -15.92
C ASP A 452 6.36 -23.20 -17.33
N ASN A 453 5.28 -22.43 -17.55
CA ASN A 453 4.64 -22.35 -18.86
C ASN A 453 5.51 -21.63 -19.90
N LEU A 454 6.42 -20.75 -19.47
CA LEU A 454 7.36 -20.07 -20.36
C LEU A 454 8.40 -21.06 -20.90
N PHE A 455 8.95 -21.94 -20.06
CA PHE A 455 9.99 -22.91 -20.45
C PHE A 455 9.44 -24.12 -21.20
N GLU A 456 8.13 -24.38 -21.12
CA GLU A 456 7.45 -25.39 -21.94
C GLU A 456 6.98 -24.82 -23.28
N LEU A 457 7.71 -25.12 -24.37
CA LEU A 457 7.46 -24.58 -25.72
C LEU A 457 6.00 -24.72 -26.18
N GLY A 458 5.34 -25.84 -25.90
CA GLY A 458 3.94 -26.07 -26.26
C GLY A 458 2.96 -25.15 -25.53
N LYS A 459 3.13 -24.97 -24.22
CA LYS A 459 2.28 -24.07 -23.42
C LYS A 459 2.52 -22.60 -23.78
N LEU A 460 3.77 -22.21 -24.00
CA LEU A 460 4.10 -20.88 -24.48
C LEU A 460 3.51 -20.62 -25.87
N HIS A 461 3.59 -21.60 -26.78
CA HIS A 461 2.97 -21.51 -28.10
C HIS A 461 1.47 -21.23 -27.98
N ASP A 462 0.74 -21.97 -27.13
CA ASP A 462 -0.68 -21.74 -26.92
C ASP A 462 -0.99 -20.35 -26.37
N ALA A 463 -0.13 -19.81 -25.50
CA ALA A 463 -0.27 -18.46 -24.97
C ALA A 463 -0.02 -17.39 -26.04
N LEU A 464 1.03 -17.55 -26.84
CA LEU A 464 1.41 -16.62 -27.93
C LEU A 464 0.43 -16.66 -29.10
N LYS A 465 -0.19 -17.80 -29.37
CA LYS A 465 -1.21 -17.98 -30.42
C LYS A 465 -2.42 -17.09 -30.21
N ARG A 466 -2.79 -16.82 -28.95
CA ARG A 466 -3.87 -15.86 -28.60
C ARG A 466 -3.56 -14.44 -29.05
N ASN A 467 -2.28 -14.11 -29.22
CA ASN A 467 -1.78 -12.84 -29.72
C ASN A 467 -1.33 -12.91 -31.19
N GLY A 468 -1.75 -13.94 -31.93
CA GLY A 468 -1.48 -14.10 -33.36
C GLY A 468 -0.06 -14.55 -33.69
N VAL A 469 0.69 -15.09 -32.73
CA VAL A 469 2.06 -15.60 -32.95
C VAL A 469 2.08 -17.12 -32.94
N HIS A 470 2.75 -17.71 -33.94
CA HIS A 470 2.90 -19.16 -34.06
C HIS A 470 4.39 -19.54 -34.01
N ILE A 471 4.77 -20.39 -33.06
CA ILE A 471 6.12 -20.99 -32.99
C ILE A 471 6.11 -22.25 -33.85
N SER A 472 6.87 -22.30 -34.96
CA SER A 472 6.90 -23.47 -35.86
C SER A 472 8.30 -24.05 -36.13
N THR A 473 9.38 -23.30 -35.97
CA THR A 473 10.72 -23.73 -36.46
C THR A 473 11.79 -23.88 -35.36
N PHE A 474 11.49 -23.42 -34.15
CA PHE A 474 12.43 -23.43 -33.05
C PHE A 474 12.53 -24.80 -32.40
N LYS A 475 13.76 -25.22 -32.09
CA LYS A 475 13.99 -26.32 -31.15
C LYS A 475 13.90 -25.81 -29.71
N SER A 476 13.53 -26.70 -28.78
CA SER A 476 13.38 -26.35 -27.35
C SER A 476 14.65 -25.71 -26.75
N ALA A 477 15.83 -26.21 -27.11
CA ALA A 477 17.11 -25.66 -26.63
C ALA A 477 17.39 -24.24 -27.17
N GLU A 478 17.12 -24.00 -28.45
CA GLU A 478 17.30 -22.69 -29.10
C GLU A 478 16.40 -21.65 -28.43
N PHE A 479 15.13 -22.00 -28.23
CA PHE A 479 14.17 -21.10 -27.62
C PHE A 479 14.44 -20.86 -26.12
N LYS A 480 14.89 -21.90 -25.39
CA LYS A 480 15.30 -21.77 -23.99
C LYS A 480 16.45 -20.77 -23.84
N SER A 481 17.44 -20.79 -24.73
CA SER A 481 18.54 -19.83 -24.74
C SER A 481 18.05 -18.38 -24.93
N ILE A 482 17.07 -18.16 -25.82
CA ILE A 482 16.42 -16.85 -26.01
C ILE A 482 15.74 -16.41 -24.70
N LEU A 483 14.96 -17.29 -24.09
CA LEU A 483 14.24 -16.98 -22.84
C LEU A 483 15.20 -16.66 -21.70
N GLU A 484 16.28 -17.42 -21.53
CA GLU A 484 17.31 -17.17 -20.52
C GLU A 484 18.02 -15.82 -20.74
N LYS A 485 18.23 -15.42 -22.00
CA LYS A 485 18.77 -14.12 -22.34
C LYS A 485 17.79 -13.00 -21.97
N GLU A 486 16.55 -13.08 -22.41
CA GLU A 486 15.51 -12.08 -22.09
C GLU A 486 15.24 -11.99 -20.57
N LEU A 487 15.29 -13.12 -19.85
CA LEU A 487 15.10 -13.18 -18.39
C LEU A 487 16.21 -12.47 -17.62
N ARG A 488 17.46 -12.61 -18.08
CA ARG A 488 18.61 -11.89 -17.51
C ARG A 488 18.50 -10.38 -17.74
N GLU A 489 17.83 -9.99 -18.82
CA GLU A 489 17.68 -8.60 -19.23
C GLU A 489 16.46 -7.91 -18.59
N ALA A 490 15.49 -8.66 -18.07
CA ALA A 490 14.36 -8.13 -17.30
C ALA A 490 14.83 -7.64 -15.90
N THR A 491 15.03 -6.33 -15.78
CA THR A 491 15.49 -5.67 -14.54
C THR A 491 14.35 -5.17 -13.64
N SER A 492 13.13 -5.05 -14.18
CA SER A 492 11.98 -4.57 -13.42
C SER A 492 11.12 -5.71 -12.88
N THR A 493 10.60 -5.51 -11.68
CA THR A 493 9.82 -6.47 -10.91
C THR A 493 8.49 -5.83 -10.49
N LEU A 494 7.40 -6.56 -10.64
CA LEU A 494 6.08 -6.23 -10.12
C LEU A 494 5.75 -7.24 -9.01
N ARG A 495 5.68 -6.81 -7.77
CA ARG A 495 5.23 -7.66 -6.65
C ARG A 495 3.71 -7.51 -6.49
N VAL A 496 2.98 -8.61 -6.67
CA VAL A 496 1.52 -8.64 -6.53
C VAL A 496 1.16 -9.28 -5.19
N PHE A 497 0.51 -8.54 -4.30
CA PHE A 497 0.07 -9.02 -3.01
C PHE A 497 -1.41 -9.39 -3.03
N GLU A 498 -1.75 -10.54 -2.44
CA GLU A 498 -3.16 -10.98 -2.31
C GLU A 498 -3.89 -10.29 -1.15
N ASN A 499 -3.19 -9.69 -0.19
CA ASN A 499 -3.78 -9.10 1.01
C ASN A 499 -3.00 -7.87 1.51
N ALA A 500 -3.69 -6.98 2.21
CA ALA A 500 -3.15 -5.74 2.76
C ALA A 500 -2.53 -5.95 4.16
N GLY A 501 -1.86 -4.93 4.69
CA GLY A 501 -1.24 -4.95 6.02
C GLY A 501 0.29 -5.02 5.98
N PRO A 502 0.94 -5.54 7.03
CA PRO A 502 2.39 -5.49 7.15
C PRO A 502 3.07 -6.45 6.16
N ALA A 503 4.07 -5.98 5.42
CA ALA A 503 4.86 -6.76 4.46
C ALA A 503 6.33 -6.34 4.49
N THR A 504 7.24 -7.26 4.21
CA THR A 504 8.66 -6.95 4.05
C THR A 504 9.01 -6.94 2.55
N ILE A 505 9.53 -5.83 2.04
CA ILE A 505 9.82 -5.62 0.62
C ILE A 505 11.23 -5.09 0.47
N ASP A 506 12.08 -5.84 -0.23
CA ASP A 506 13.50 -5.50 -0.44
C ASP A 506 14.22 -5.14 0.88
N SER A 507 13.90 -5.90 1.96
CA SER A 507 14.38 -5.71 3.35
C SER A 507 13.81 -4.52 4.12
N PHE A 508 12.84 -3.79 3.57
CA PHE A 508 12.11 -2.74 4.28
C PHE A 508 10.80 -3.28 4.83
N ASP A 509 10.44 -2.84 6.04
CA ASP A 509 9.13 -3.12 6.61
C ASP A 509 8.15 -2.08 6.08
N THR A 510 7.04 -2.57 5.57
CA THR A 510 6.05 -1.76 4.89
C THR A 510 4.66 -2.11 5.37
N TRP A 511 3.72 -1.19 5.17
CA TRP A 511 2.29 -1.44 5.34
C TRP A 511 1.55 -1.13 4.05
N LEU A 512 0.86 -2.13 3.51
CA LEU A 512 0.21 -2.07 2.21
C LEU A 512 -1.25 -1.64 2.32
N TYR A 513 -1.62 -0.68 1.48
CA TYR A 513 -2.98 -0.29 1.13
C TYR A 513 -3.21 -0.53 -0.36
N ARG A 514 -4.47 -0.44 -0.81
CA ARG A 514 -4.82 -0.59 -2.23
C ARG A 514 -4.15 0.45 -3.14
N ASN A 515 -4.02 1.67 -2.65
CA ASN A 515 -3.53 2.84 -3.38
C ASN A 515 -2.28 3.47 -2.73
N GLY A 516 -1.72 2.83 -1.69
CA GLY A 516 -0.63 3.42 -0.93
C GLY A 516 0.22 2.40 -0.22
N ILE A 517 1.47 2.77 0.07
CA ILE A 517 2.41 1.99 0.87
C ILE A 517 3.06 2.93 1.87
N ILE A 518 3.08 2.50 3.11
CA ILE A 518 3.82 3.17 4.17
C ILE A 518 5.14 2.43 4.36
N ASN A 519 6.27 3.10 4.12
CA ASN A 519 7.58 2.59 4.49
C ASN A 519 7.83 2.96 5.95
N VAL A 520 7.96 1.93 6.80
CA VAL A 520 8.07 2.12 8.26
C VAL A 520 9.39 2.84 8.57
N GLN A 521 10.52 2.35 8.05
CA GLN A 521 11.85 2.86 8.36
C GLN A 521 12.05 4.31 7.87
N SER A 522 11.73 4.61 6.61
CA SER A 522 11.93 5.94 6.05
C SER A 522 10.85 6.95 6.43
N LYS A 523 9.76 6.48 7.06
CA LYS A 523 8.55 7.26 7.36
C LYS A 523 7.91 7.91 6.13
N GLN A 524 8.13 7.33 4.95
CA GLN A 524 7.57 7.83 3.69
C GLN A 524 6.30 7.08 3.32
N VAL A 525 5.39 7.82 2.67
CA VAL A 525 4.19 7.25 2.06
C VAL A 525 4.33 7.37 0.54
N LEU A 526 4.13 6.24 -0.14
CA LEU A 526 4.14 6.15 -1.59
C LEU A 526 2.72 5.86 -2.07
N TYR A 527 2.20 6.66 -2.99
CA TYR A 527 0.88 6.46 -3.59
C TYR A 527 0.98 5.79 -4.96
N ASP A 528 -0.14 5.26 -5.44
CA ASP A 528 -0.19 4.68 -6.77
C ASP A 528 0.03 5.73 -7.86
N TYR A 529 0.79 5.35 -8.88
CA TYR A 529 1.08 6.24 -10.01
C TYR A 529 0.28 5.85 -11.26
N LYS A 530 -0.30 4.65 -11.27
CA LYS A 530 -1.03 4.09 -12.41
C LYS A 530 -1.89 2.89 -12.01
N ASP A 531 -3.21 3.02 -12.09
CA ASP A 531 -4.17 1.90 -11.98
C ASP A 531 -3.93 1.00 -10.74
N GLY A 532 -3.64 1.58 -9.56
CA GLY A 532 -3.35 0.83 -8.33
C GLY A 532 -1.94 0.23 -8.24
N CYS A 533 -1.07 0.46 -9.24
CA CYS A 533 0.36 0.13 -9.14
C CYS A 533 1.14 1.25 -8.45
N ILE A 534 1.96 0.86 -7.49
CA ILE A 534 2.76 1.74 -6.62
C ILE A 534 4.23 1.50 -6.93
N ARG A 535 4.99 2.56 -7.21
CA ARG A 535 6.42 2.43 -7.48
C ARG A 535 7.17 2.49 -6.17
N PHE A 536 7.77 1.38 -5.77
CA PHE A 536 8.57 1.30 -4.55
C PHE A 536 9.98 1.84 -4.76
N ASN A 537 10.61 1.45 -5.88
CA ASN A 537 11.91 1.95 -6.31
C ASN A 537 12.03 1.88 -7.85
N ASN A 538 13.20 2.22 -8.40
CA ASN A 538 13.43 2.24 -9.86
C ASN A 538 13.23 0.88 -10.55
N SER A 539 13.31 -0.22 -9.80
CA SER A 539 13.20 -1.59 -10.30
C SER A 539 11.98 -2.35 -9.78
N THR A 540 11.26 -1.85 -8.77
CA THR A 540 10.18 -2.58 -8.09
C THR A 540 8.89 -1.76 -8.11
N ASP A 541 7.88 -2.29 -8.78
CA ASP A 541 6.48 -1.87 -8.68
C ASP A 541 5.72 -2.85 -7.77
N ILE A 542 4.64 -2.39 -7.14
CA ILE A 542 3.80 -3.18 -6.24
C ILE A 542 2.34 -3.01 -6.64
N LEU A 543 1.56 -4.09 -6.56
CA LEU A 543 0.13 -4.11 -6.80
C LEU A 543 -0.57 -4.93 -5.72
N LEU A 544 -1.71 -4.46 -5.23
CA LEU A 544 -2.59 -5.23 -4.36
C LEU A 544 -3.76 -5.79 -5.19
N ASP A 545 -3.80 -7.11 -5.39
CA ASP A 545 -4.84 -7.81 -6.15
C ASP A 545 -5.56 -8.81 -5.24
N ALA A 546 -6.56 -8.30 -4.51
CA ALA A 546 -7.29 -9.07 -3.53
C ALA A 546 -8.26 -10.07 -4.17
N PRO A 547 -8.40 -11.30 -3.63
CA PRO A 547 -9.39 -12.26 -4.08
C PRO A 547 -10.82 -11.71 -4.01
N ARG A 548 -11.68 -12.20 -4.91
CA ARG A 548 -13.09 -11.80 -4.97
C ARG A 548 -13.78 -12.00 -3.61
N GLY A 549 -14.42 -10.95 -3.11
CA GLY A 549 -15.14 -10.95 -1.83
C GLY A 549 -14.32 -10.46 -0.64
N MET A 550 -12.99 -10.36 -0.77
CA MET A 550 -12.14 -9.74 0.24
C MET A 550 -12.10 -8.21 0.07
N LYS A 551 -12.02 -7.50 1.18
CA LYS A 551 -11.96 -6.04 1.22
C LYS A 551 -10.52 -5.57 1.25
N THR A 552 -10.27 -4.40 0.67
CA THR A 552 -8.93 -3.78 0.63
C THR A 552 -9.02 -2.36 1.18
N PRO A 553 -8.11 -1.96 2.09
CA PRO A 553 -8.14 -0.62 2.66
C PRO A 553 -7.59 0.40 1.66
N VAL A 554 -8.07 1.63 1.78
CA VAL A 554 -7.64 2.78 0.98
C VAL A 554 -7.02 3.82 1.93
N LEU A 555 -5.80 4.24 1.62
CA LEU A 555 -5.14 5.34 2.33
C LEU A 555 -5.60 6.66 1.71
N CYS A 556 -6.01 7.61 2.53
CA CYS A 556 -6.39 8.94 2.04
C CYS A 556 -5.17 9.64 1.43
N GLU A 557 -5.34 10.23 0.24
CA GLU A 557 -4.32 11.06 -0.41
C GLU A 557 -4.82 12.50 -0.41
N THR A 558 -4.13 13.39 0.30
CA THR A 558 -4.44 14.83 0.33
C THR A 558 -3.35 15.61 -0.40
N LYS A 559 -3.72 16.29 -1.49
CA LYS A 559 -2.83 17.23 -2.20
C LYS A 559 -3.04 18.68 -1.77
N ASP A 560 -4.14 18.92 -1.06
CA ASP A 560 -4.52 20.22 -0.54
C ASP A 560 -3.69 20.53 0.71
N ASP A 561 -3.32 21.80 0.88
CA ASP A 561 -2.75 22.26 2.15
C ASP A 561 -3.78 22.20 3.28
N LEU A 562 -3.30 22.33 4.53
CA LEU A 562 -4.15 22.25 5.71
C LEU A 562 -5.27 23.30 5.68
N GLN A 563 -5.01 24.50 5.17
CA GLN A 563 -6.01 25.58 5.15
C GLN A 563 -7.21 25.23 4.28
N ASN A 564 -6.96 24.72 3.07
CA ASN A 564 -8.01 24.25 2.15
C ASN A 564 -8.80 23.07 2.75
N ILE A 565 -8.14 22.18 3.49
CA ILE A 565 -8.81 21.09 4.19
C ILE A 565 -9.74 21.64 5.27
N LEU A 566 -9.29 22.59 6.09
CA LEU A 566 -10.12 23.20 7.15
C LEU A 566 -11.38 23.88 6.59
N GLU A 567 -11.29 24.49 5.42
CA GLU A 567 -12.45 25.07 4.73
C GLU A 567 -13.44 23.99 4.25
N LYS A 568 -12.95 22.84 3.79
CA LYS A 568 -13.78 21.72 3.33
C LYS A 568 -14.47 20.96 4.49
N TYR A 569 -13.88 21.00 5.68
CA TYR A 569 -14.34 20.27 6.88
C TYR A 569 -14.47 21.20 8.10
N PRO A 570 -15.62 21.88 8.28
CA PRO A 570 -15.83 22.82 9.38
C PRO A 570 -15.56 22.24 10.78
N TYR A 571 -15.91 20.98 11.03
CA TYR A 571 -15.68 20.34 12.33
C TYR A 571 -14.17 20.19 12.68
N LEU A 572 -13.30 20.03 11.68
CA LEU A 572 -11.84 20.06 11.89
C LEU A 572 -11.37 21.46 12.27
N LYS A 573 -11.89 22.48 11.59
CA LYS A 573 -11.62 23.90 11.90
C LYS A 573 -12.05 24.26 13.31
N ASP A 574 -13.27 23.88 13.70
CA ASP A 574 -13.78 24.10 15.06
C ASP A 574 -12.90 23.42 16.11
N THR A 575 -12.37 22.24 15.81
CA THR A 575 -11.44 21.55 16.72
C THR A 575 -10.11 22.30 16.84
N GLN A 576 -9.57 22.78 15.72
CA GLN A 576 -8.30 23.52 15.73
C GLN A 576 -8.41 24.81 16.54
N GLU A 577 -9.52 25.55 16.38
CA GLU A 577 -9.77 26.79 17.12
C GLU A 577 -9.96 26.52 18.62
N GLU A 578 -10.75 25.51 18.98
CA GLU A 578 -11.00 25.16 20.39
C GLU A 578 -9.74 24.66 21.10
N TYR A 579 -8.90 23.87 20.42
CA TYR A 579 -7.73 23.23 21.03
C TYR A 579 -6.41 23.97 20.77
N LYS A 580 -6.46 25.16 20.18
CA LYS A 580 -5.28 25.95 19.77
C LYS A 580 -4.22 26.05 20.87
N ASP A 581 -4.62 26.41 22.09
CA ASP A 581 -3.69 26.62 23.22
C ASP A 581 -3.22 25.31 23.88
N TYR A 582 -3.84 24.19 23.52
CA TYR A 582 -3.54 22.87 24.06
C TYR A 582 -2.55 22.09 23.21
N PHE A 583 -2.23 22.51 21.98
CA PHE A 583 -1.24 21.82 21.16
C PHE A 583 0.19 22.06 21.66
N THR A 584 1.03 21.05 21.49
CA THR A 584 2.47 21.07 21.83
C THR A 584 3.27 21.98 20.92
N ASN A 585 2.90 22.02 19.63
CA ASN A 585 3.54 22.82 18.59
C ASN A 585 2.55 23.83 18.02
N ASP A 586 3.03 25.03 17.68
CA ASP A 586 2.22 26.06 17.01
C ASP A 586 1.79 25.64 15.60
N ASN A 587 2.62 24.82 14.94
CA ASN A 587 2.33 24.24 13.62
C ASN A 587 1.73 22.83 13.79
N VAL A 588 0.40 22.76 13.90
CA VAL A 588 -0.36 21.50 14.02
C VAL A 588 -0.40 20.79 12.66
N THR A 589 -0.01 19.52 12.63
CA THR A 589 -0.14 18.69 11.42
C THR A 589 -1.57 18.21 11.23
N LEU A 590 -1.96 17.84 10.00
CA LEU A 590 -3.28 17.26 9.72
C LEU A 590 -3.53 15.99 10.55
N ASN A 591 -2.56 15.09 10.65
CA ASN A 591 -2.69 13.86 11.41
C ASN A 591 -2.93 14.12 12.90
N SER A 592 -2.17 15.07 13.48
CA SER A 592 -2.35 15.49 14.88
C SER A 592 -3.73 16.09 15.10
N LEU A 593 -4.19 16.95 14.18
CA LEU A 593 -5.53 17.53 14.26
C LEU A 593 -6.61 16.47 14.14
N LEU A 594 -6.50 15.51 13.21
CA LEU A 594 -7.44 14.40 13.05
C LEU A 594 -7.54 13.56 14.33
N ALA A 595 -6.40 13.22 14.95
CA ALA A 595 -6.37 12.49 16.21
C ALA A 595 -7.03 13.29 17.36
N ALA A 596 -6.78 14.61 17.43
CA ALA A 596 -7.45 15.50 18.38
C ALA A 596 -8.96 15.56 18.14
N THR A 597 -9.40 15.60 16.88
CA THR A 597 -10.82 15.61 16.49
C THR A 597 -11.50 14.28 16.82
N VAL A 598 -10.82 13.13 16.67
CA VAL A 598 -11.34 11.83 17.15
C VAL A 598 -11.57 11.88 18.67
N ILE A 599 -10.61 12.42 19.43
CA ILE A 599 -10.74 12.56 20.88
C ILE A 599 -11.94 13.46 21.22
N LYS A 600 -12.01 14.66 20.64
CA LYS A 600 -13.11 15.61 20.85
C LYS A 600 -14.47 14.96 20.54
N ASN A 601 -14.61 14.37 19.35
CA ASN A 601 -15.87 13.76 18.94
C ASN A 601 -16.28 12.62 19.86
N THR A 602 -15.31 11.83 20.32
CA THR A 602 -15.60 10.73 21.25
C THR A 602 -16.05 11.27 22.61
N ILE A 603 -15.45 12.35 23.13
CA ILE A 603 -15.91 13.02 24.35
C ILE A 603 -17.36 13.51 24.19
N GLU A 604 -17.63 14.27 23.11
CA GLU A 604 -18.92 14.91 22.87
C GLU A 604 -20.04 13.90 22.57
N ALA A 605 -19.77 12.93 21.70
CA ALA A 605 -20.77 11.97 21.25
C ALA A 605 -21.05 10.88 22.29
N TYR A 606 -20.10 10.57 23.19
CA TYR A 606 -20.25 9.52 24.20
C TYR A 606 -20.26 10.04 25.64
N ASN A 607 -20.53 11.34 25.83
CA ASN A 607 -20.71 11.99 27.13
C ASN A 607 -19.60 11.63 28.14
N CYS A 608 -18.33 11.84 27.75
CA CYS A 608 -17.14 11.58 28.56
C CYS A 608 -16.98 10.12 29.07
N THR A 609 -17.70 9.15 28.53
CA THR A 609 -17.52 7.73 28.92
C THR A 609 -16.20 7.18 28.40
N ILE A 610 -15.58 6.26 29.15
CA ILE A 610 -14.25 5.73 28.83
C ILE A 610 -14.29 4.55 27.85
N ASP A 611 -15.41 3.81 27.83
CA ASP A 611 -15.61 2.59 27.06
C ASP A 611 -15.26 2.74 25.56
N PRO A 612 -15.71 3.80 24.84
CA PRO A 612 -15.35 4.01 23.43
C PRO A 612 -13.84 4.24 23.22
N PHE A 613 -13.17 4.92 24.15
CA PHE A 613 -11.72 5.16 24.08
C PHE A 613 -10.92 3.87 24.26
N LEU A 614 -11.37 2.97 25.15
CA LEU A 614 -10.77 1.66 25.30
C LEU A 614 -10.99 0.80 24.05
N LEU A 615 -12.15 0.94 23.37
CA LEU A 615 -12.42 0.24 22.11
C LEU A 615 -11.46 0.70 21.00
N ILE A 616 -11.37 2.02 20.79
CA ILE A 616 -10.45 2.63 19.82
C ILE A 616 -9.01 2.28 20.17
N GLY A 617 -8.62 2.41 21.44
CA GLY A 617 -7.26 2.12 21.89
C GLY A 617 -6.84 0.68 21.64
N ASN A 618 -7.70 -0.29 21.94
CA ASN A 618 -7.41 -1.70 21.63
C ASN A 618 -7.26 -1.94 20.11
N ALA A 619 -8.05 -1.25 19.28
CA ALA A 619 -7.97 -1.37 17.83
C ALA A 619 -6.69 -0.74 17.26
N ILE A 620 -6.33 0.46 17.72
CA ILE A 620 -5.14 1.20 17.25
C ILE A 620 -3.84 0.44 17.54
N LEU A 621 -3.79 -0.37 18.58
CA LEU A 621 -2.61 -1.22 18.86
C LEU A 621 -2.55 -2.51 18.03
N SER A 622 -3.54 -2.79 17.18
CA SER A 622 -3.56 -3.98 16.33
C SER A 622 -2.31 -4.17 15.45
N PRO A 623 -1.66 -3.11 14.90
CA PRO A 623 -0.37 -3.23 14.21
C PRO A 623 0.74 -3.90 15.02
N PHE A 624 0.65 -3.85 16.36
CA PHE A 624 1.63 -4.35 17.32
C PHE A 624 1.22 -5.67 17.99
N VAL A 625 0.21 -6.35 17.45
CA VAL A 625 -0.27 -7.64 17.98
C VAL A 625 0.87 -8.64 18.18
N PRO A 626 1.78 -8.90 17.21
CA PRO A 626 2.87 -9.86 17.39
C PRO A 626 3.79 -9.52 18.58
N GLU A 627 4.17 -8.25 18.72
CA GLU A 627 5.08 -7.74 19.73
C GLU A 627 4.43 -7.76 21.13
N ILE A 628 3.18 -7.32 21.23
CA ILE A 628 2.41 -7.33 22.49
C ILE A 628 2.16 -8.75 22.97
N VAL A 629 1.75 -9.66 22.08
CA VAL A 629 1.54 -11.08 22.41
C VAL A 629 2.82 -11.70 22.95
N LYS A 630 3.98 -11.39 22.36
CA LYS A 630 5.28 -11.91 22.84
C LYS A 630 5.53 -11.53 24.30
N LYS A 631 5.17 -10.29 24.68
CA LYS A 631 5.33 -9.72 26.04
C LYS A 631 4.32 -10.25 27.04
N ILE A 632 3.02 -10.17 26.75
CA ILE A 632 1.96 -10.46 27.74
C ILE A 632 1.29 -11.84 27.58
N LYS A 633 1.68 -12.62 26.55
CA LYS A 633 1.15 -13.96 26.22
C LYS A 633 -0.34 -13.99 25.86
N GLY A 634 -0.84 -12.91 25.29
CA GLY A 634 -2.20 -12.79 24.80
C GLY A 634 -2.45 -11.43 24.17
N TYR A 635 -3.62 -11.25 23.57
CA TYR A 635 -4.07 -9.93 23.11
C TYR A 635 -5.58 -9.79 23.34
N PRO A 636 -6.04 -8.69 23.96
CA PRO A 636 -7.42 -8.55 24.35
C PRO A 636 -8.39 -8.46 23.17
N ILE A 637 -9.54 -9.08 23.37
CA ILE A 637 -10.70 -9.00 22.47
C ILE A 637 -11.71 -8.04 23.10
N SER A 638 -12.22 -7.09 22.33
CA SER A 638 -13.21 -6.14 22.85
C SER A 638 -14.63 -6.66 22.69
N TYR A 639 -15.46 -6.44 23.70
CA TYR A 639 -16.87 -6.80 23.70
C TYR A 639 -17.72 -5.61 24.16
N ALA A 640 -18.26 -4.88 23.18
CA ALA A 640 -19.19 -3.79 23.41
C ALA A 640 -20.63 -4.33 23.46
N TYR A 641 -21.34 -4.08 24.55
CA TYR A 641 -22.75 -4.43 24.67
C TYR A 641 -23.60 -3.22 25.05
N GLY A 642 -24.89 -3.29 24.75
CA GLY A 642 -25.86 -2.28 25.14
C GLY A 642 -27.06 -2.21 24.21
N GLU A 643 -28.00 -1.34 24.50
CA GLU A 643 -29.27 -1.24 23.76
C GLU A 643 -29.09 -0.79 22.30
N ALA A 644 -30.13 -0.98 21.48
CA ALA A 644 -30.17 -0.37 20.15
C ALA A 644 -30.00 1.15 20.26
N GLN A 645 -29.31 1.75 19.29
CA GLN A 645 -29.00 3.20 19.24
C GLN A 645 -27.99 3.69 20.28
N SER A 646 -27.21 2.82 20.93
CA SER A 646 -26.15 3.23 21.86
C SER A 646 -24.79 3.55 21.22
N GLY A 647 -24.74 3.77 19.90
CA GLY A 647 -23.50 4.14 19.21
C GLY A 647 -22.57 2.98 18.83
N LYS A 648 -22.91 1.71 19.13
CA LYS A 648 -22.08 0.52 18.83
C LYS A 648 -21.58 0.48 17.37
N SER A 649 -22.48 0.63 16.39
CA SER A 649 -22.08 0.61 14.99
C SER A 649 -21.23 1.82 14.61
N ASN A 650 -21.53 2.99 15.18
CA ASN A 650 -20.81 4.24 14.91
C ASN A 650 -19.33 4.14 15.31
N ILE A 651 -19.04 3.57 16.48
CA ILE A 651 -17.66 3.40 16.94
C ILE A 651 -16.90 2.32 16.14
N LEU A 652 -17.58 1.26 15.70
CA LEU A 652 -16.98 0.25 14.81
C LEU A 652 -16.69 0.83 13.42
N GLU A 653 -17.58 1.65 12.86
CA GLU A 653 -17.33 2.38 11.61
C GLU A 653 -16.15 3.35 11.73
N LEU A 654 -16.01 4.05 12.86
CA LEU A 654 -14.86 4.91 13.13
C LEU A 654 -13.56 4.09 13.09
N ILE A 655 -13.52 2.93 13.76
CA ILE A 655 -12.36 2.04 13.74
C ILE A 655 -12.06 1.53 12.33
N ALA A 656 -13.08 1.13 11.56
CA ALA A 656 -12.89 0.71 10.17
C ALA A 656 -12.19 1.79 9.34
N ASN A 657 -12.63 3.04 9.47
CA ASN A 657 -12.08 4.18 8.73
C ASN A 657 -10.64 4.53 9.13
N ILE A 658 -10.25 4.35 10.40
CA ILE A 658 -8.84 4.49 10.83
C ILE A 658 -7.94 3.52 10.05
N PHE A 659 -8.43 2.32 9.75
CA PHE A 659 -7.70 1.32 8.96
C PHE A 659 -7.88 1.48 7.45
N GLY A 660 -8.60 2.51 6.98
CA GLY A 660 -8.87 2.75 5.56
C GLY A 660 -10.00 1.92 4.97
N TYR A 661 -10.87 1.35 5.80
CA TYR A 661 -12.07 0.64 5.37
C TYR A 661 -13.33 1.46 5.58
N ASP A 662 -14.35 1.22 4.75
CA ASP A 662 -15.69 1.74 4.95
C ASP A 662 -16.56 0.81 5.82
N SER A 663 -17.82 1.19 6.06
CA SER A 663 -18.79 0.41 6.84
C SER A 663 -19.06 -0.99 6.28
N SER A 664 -18.73 -1.27 5.01
CA SER A 664 -18.90 -2.59 4.40
C SER A 664 -17.86 -3.63 4.86
N PHE A 665 -16.85 -3.20 5.61
CA PHE A 665 -15.89 -4.11 6.26
C PHE A 665 -16.45 -4.76 7.53
N LEU A 666 -17.54 -4.21 8.08
CA LEU A 666 -18.16 -4.73 9.29
C LEU A 666 -18.83 -6.08 9.03
N GLY A 667 -18.42 -7.09 9.79
CA GLY A 667 -18.90 -8.47 9.70
C GLY A 667 -20.30 -8.64 10.29
N GLY A 668 -21.08 -9.51 9.63
CA GLY A 668 -22.39 -9.95 10.11
C GLY A 668 -22.28 -11.09 11.14
N GLY A 669 -23.30 -11.24 11.99
CA GLY A 669 -23.28 -12.19 13.10
C GLY A 669 -23.43 -13.67 12.71
N SER A 670 -23.70 -14.00 11.45
CA SER A 670 -23.92 -15.37 10.98
C SER A 670 -22.63 -16.08 10.50
N ASP A 671 -21.50 -15.38 10.50
CA ASP A 671 -20.21 -15.89 10.06
C ASP A 671 -19.77 -17.16 10.81
N THR A 672 -19.30 -18.15 10.06
CA THR A 672 -18.77 -19.39 10.66
C THR A 672 -17.40 -19.16 11.27
N SER A 673 -17.05 -19.91 12.33
CA SER A 673 -15.72 -19.85 12.95
C SER A 673 -14.57 -20.18 11.99
N LYS A 674 -14.85 -20.93 10.90
CA LYS A 674 -13.87 -21.18 9.84
C LYS A 674 -13.59 -19.91 9.02
N ASN A 675 -14.63 -19.15 8.68
CA ASN A 675 -14.49 -17.87 7.99
C ASN A 675 -13.77 -16.84 8.87
N LEU A 676 -14.15 -16.78 10.15
CA LEU A 676 -13.54 -15.90 11.13
C LEU A 676 -12.02 -16.10 11.23
N LEU A 677 -11.55 -17.34 11.39
CA LEU A 677 -10.12 -17.62 11.45
C LEU A 677 -9.40 -17.37 10.12
N HIS A 678 -10.08 -17.59 8.99
CA HIS A 678 -9.54 -17.22 7.69
C HIS A 678 -9.34 -15.70 7.56
N ASN A 679 -10.29 -14.91 8.04
CA ASN A 679 -10.22 -13.46 8.06
C ASN A 679 -9.14 -12.95 9.02
N LEU A 680 -8.94 -13.57 10.19
CA LEU A 680 -7.87 -13.20 11.12
C LEU A 680 -6.46 -13.47 10.58
N GLU A 681 -6.33 -14.44 9.69
CA GLU A 681 -5.10 -14.70 8.94
C GLU A 681 -4.93 -13.70 7.78
N TYR A 682 -6.01 -13.44 7.04
CA TYR A 682 -6.00 -12.60 5.84
C TYR A 682 -5.78 -11.12 6.17
N TYR A 683 -6.54 -10.58 7.13
CA TYR A 683 -6.45 -9.20 7.61
C TYR A 683 -5.39 -9.12 8.72
N ASN A 684 -4.14 -9.44 8.36
CA ASN A 684 -3.02 -9.52 9.28
C ASN A 684 -2.80 -8.18 10.02
N CYS A 685 -2.69 -8.24 11.35
CA CYS A 685 -2.55 -7.07 12.23
C CYS A 685 -3.66 -6.00 12.08
N THR A 686 -4.79 -6.33 11.45
CA THR A 686 -5.98 -5.48 11.33
C THR A 686 -7.10 -6.06 12.21
N PRO A 687 -7.81 -5.23 12.99
CA PRO A 687 -8.90 -5.71 13.84
C PRO A 687 -10.11 -6.12 13.00
N LEU A 688 -10.67 -7.30 13.27
CA LEU A 688 -11.97 -7.68 12.71
C LEU A 688 -13.10 -7.10 13.55
N LEU A 689 -14.10 -6.54 12.89
CA LEU A 689 -15.17 -5.78 13.51
C LEU A 689 -16.51 -6.45 13.21
N PHE A 690 -17.26 -6.83 14.25
CA PHE A 690 -18.55 -7.52 14.11
C PHE A 690 -19.64 -6.70 14.79
N GLN A 691 -20.65 -6.28 14.03
CA GLN A 691 -21.74 -5.43 14.55
C GLN A 691 -22.69 -6.18 15.47
N GLU A 692 -22.91 -7.47 15.21
CA GLU A 692 -23.76 -8.33 16.03
C GLU A 692 -23.19 -9.75 16.09
N VAL A 693 -23.45 -10.45 17.19
CA VAL A 693 -23.09 -11.87 17.37
C VAL A 693 -24.37 -12.71 17.34
N GLN A 694 -24.55 -13.51 16.30
CA GLN A 694 -25.76 -14.31 16.07
C GLN A 694 -25.45 -15.79 15.80
N ASP A 695 -26.49 -16.62 15.75
CA ASP A 695 -26.49 -18.01 15.26
C ASP A 695 -25.24 -18.86 15.56
N SER A 696 -24.40 -19.07 14.54
CA SER A 696 -23.27 -19.99 14.57
C SER A 696 -22.11 -19.43 15.39
N LEU A 697 -21.86 -18.12 15.27
CA LEU A 697 -20.84 -17.41 16.02
C LEU A 697 -21.17 -17.38 17.51
N ARG A 698 -22.45 -17.17 17.86
CA ARG A 698 -22.92 -17.21 19.27
C ARG A 698 -22.67 -18.59 19.91
N LYS A 699 -22.90 -19.68 19.17
CA LYS A 699 -22.69 -21.06 19.67
C LYS A 699 -21.22 -21.39 19.93
N GLN A 700 -20.30 -20.82 19.15
CA GLN A 700 -18.86 -21.10 19.24
C GLN A 700 -18.06 -19.96 19.87
N PHE A 701 -18.74 -18.96 20.42
CA PHE A 701 -18.15 -17.72 20.91
C PHE A 701 -17.01 -17.96 21.91
N GLU A 702 -17.26 -18.74 22.97
CA GLU A 702 -16.27 -19.02 24.02
C GLU A 702 -15.02 -19.73 23.48
N SER A 703 -15.21 -20.72 22.60
CA SER A 703 -14.10 -21.44 21.96
C SER A 703 -13.27 -20.52 21.06
N ASN A 704 -13.93 -19.64 20.30
CA ASN A 704 -13.27 -18.69 19.42
C ASN A 704 -12.45 -17.69 20.24
N VAL A 705 -13.07 -17.04 21.23
CA VAL A 705 -12.41 -16.07 22.13
C VAL A 705 -11.14 -16.66 22.73
N LYS A 706 -11.21 -17.89 23.28
CA LYS A 706 -10.04 -18.57 23.84
C LYS A 706 -8.95 -18.76 22.80
N SER A 707 -9.28 -19.36 21.64
CA SER A 707 -8.30 -19.65 20.60
C SER A 707 -7.61 -18.40 20.05
N ILE A 708 -8.34 -17.29 19.94
CA ILE A 708 -7.86 -16.06 19.33
C ILE A 708 -6.99 -15.29 20.31
N TYR A 709 -7.43 -15.17 21.56
CA TYR A 709 -6.65 -14.54 22.63
C TYR A 709 -5.32 -15.28 22.83
N ASP A 710 -5.38 -16.61 22.94
CA ASP A 710 -4.22 -17.48 23.18
C ASP A 710 -3.39 -17.70 21.89
N ARG A 711 -3.81 -17.14 20.74
CA ARG A 711 -3.15 -17.28 19.43
C ARG A 711 -2.95 -18.73 18.99
N THR A 712 -3.87 -19.61 19.39
CA THR A 712 -3.80 -21.05 19.08
C THR A 712 -4.12 -21.26 17.60
N PRO A 713 -3.15 -21.69 16.77
CA PRO A 713 -3.40 -21.88 15.35
C PRO A 713 -4.32 -23.07 15.13
N ARG A 714 -5.28 -22.93 14.20
CA ARG A 714 -6.16 -24.04 13.84
C ARG A 714 -5.53 -24.87 12.75
N LYS A 715 -5.41 -26.17 12.99
CA LYS A 715 -4.91 -27.14 12.02
C LYS A 715 -6.07 -27.81 11.30
N ILE A 716 -6.08 -27.76 9.97
CA ILE A 716 -7.12 -28.34 9.11
C ILE A 716 -6.47 -29.36 8.20
N MET A 717 -6.96 -30.60 8.23
CA MET A 717 -6.47 -31.64 7.34
C MET A 717 -6.96 -31.38 5.90
N GLN A 718 -6.06 -31.45 4.92
CA GLN A 718 -6.32 -31.31 3.49
C GLN A 718 -5.76 -32.53 2.73
N GLY A 719 -6.13 -32.66 1.45
CA GLY A 719 -5.60 -33.71 0.57
C GLY A 719 -5.84 -35.14 1.08
N TYR A 720 -7.03 -35.43 1.62
CA TYR A 720 -7.38 -36.74 2.18
C TYR A 720 -6.43 -37.26 3.30
N GLY A 721 -5.76 -36.37 4.03
CA GLY A 721 -4.87 -36.75 5.13
C GLY A 721 -3.38 -36.56 4.85
N ASN A 722 -3.02 -36.16 3.64
CA ASN A 722 -1.62 -36.01 3.24
C ASN A 722 -1.04 -34.62 3.57
N GLU A 723 -1.90 -33.62 3.79
CA GLU A 723 -1.47 -32.25 4.03
C GLU A 723 -2.23 -31.62 5.20
N GLN A 724 -1.58 -30.68 5.89
CA GLN A 724 -2.19 -29.93 6.99
C GLN A 724 -2.08 -28.43 6.70
N ASN A 725 -3.24 -27.77 6.59
CA ASN A 725 -3.35 -26.33 6.46
C ASN A 725 -3.47 -25.71 7.85
N VAL A 726 -2.49 -24.89 8.22
CA VAL A 726 -2.45 -24.21 9.53
C VAL A 726 -2.89 -22.77 9.36
N LYS A 727 -3.94 -22.36 10.09
CA LYS A 727 -4.43 -20.98 10.12
C LYS A 727 -3.82 -20.21 11.27
N ALA A 728 -3.03 -19.20 10.94
CA ALA A 728 -2.44 -18.29 11.91
C ALA A 728 -3.47 -17.27 12.42
N VAL A 729 -3.33 -16.81 13.67
CA VAL A 729 -4.22 -15.83 14.28
C VAL A 729 -3.40 -14.57 14.54
N ASN A 730 -3.40 -13.62 13.60
CA ASN A 730 -2.46 -12.49 13.62
C ASN A 730 -3.14 -11.11 13.78
N GLY A 731 -4.46 -11.05 13.95
CA GLY A 731 -5.23 -9.83 14.22
C GLY A 731 -6.04 -9.92 15.52
N THR A 732 -6.79 -8.88 15.89
CA THR A 732 -7.72 -8.95 17.04
C THR A 732 -9.19 -8.90 16.61
N MET A 733 -10.11 -8.95 17.56
CA MET A 733 -11.54 -8.89 17.32
C MET A 733 -12.25 -7.88 18.22
N HIS A 734 -13.26 -7.24 17.64
CA HIS A 734 -14.18 -6.36 18.33
C HIS A 734 -15.61 -6.81 18.02
N PHE A 735 -16.32 -7.22 19.05
CA PHE A 735 -17.71 -7.62 18.97
C PHE A 735 -18.61 -6.53 19.53
N ALA A 736 -19.69 -6.25 18.82
CA ALA A 736 -20.85 -5.55 19.35
C ALA A 736 -22.02 -6.54 19.51
N SER A 737 -22.83 -6.35 20.55
CA SER A 737 -24.03 -7.15 20.81
C SER A 737 -25.06 -6.34 21.60
N ASN A 738 -26.33 -6.76 21.53
CA ASN A 738 -27.37 -6.20 22.40
C ASN A 738 -27.47 -6.92 23.76
N GLU A 739 -26.86 -8.10 23.87
CA GLU A 739 -26.89 -8.93 25.09
C GLU A 739 -25.47 -9.31 25.52
N ILE A 740 -25.26 -9.57 26.80
CA ILE A 740 -24.05 -10.24 27.30
C ILE A 740 -24.14 -11.73 26.95
N ILE A 741 -23.24 -12.20 26.09
CA ILE A 741 -23.14 -13.58 25.63
C ILE A 741 -22.23 -14.46 26.50
N PRO A 742 -21.01 -14.03 26.91
CA PRO A 742 -20.11 -14.90 27.66
C PRO A 742 -20.67 -15.19 29.06
N LYS A 743 -20.51 -16.44 29.52
CA LYS A 743 -21.10 -16.92 30.79
C LYS A 743 -20.09 -17.46 31.78
N ASN A 744 -18.83 -17.60 31.39
CA ASN A 744 -17.79 -18.22 32.20
C ASN A 744 -16.58 -17.30 32.39
N GLU A 745 -16.00 -17.34 33.58
CA GLU A 745 -14.86 -16.52 34.00
C GLU A 745 -13.65 -16.62 33.05
N GLN A 746 -13.40 -17.80 32.47
CA GLN A 746 -12.27 -18.01 31.54
C GLN A 746 -12.42 -17.21 30.24
N THR A 747 -13.65 -17.03 29.76
CA THR A 747 -13.98 -16.21 28.60
C THR A 747 -13.98 -14.74 29.00
N MET A 748 -14.60 -14.41 30.15
CA MET A 748 -14.70 -13.04 30.66
C MET A 748 -13.32 -12.40 30.83
N SER A 749 -12.36 -13.10 31.44
CA SER A 749 -10.98 -12.61 31.66
C SER A 749 -10.16 -12.38 30.38
N ARG A 750 -10.63 -12.84 29.21
CA ARG A 750 -10.00 -12.59 27.89
C ARG A 750 -10.62 -11.40 27.15
N LEU A 751 -11.73 -10.88 27.67
CA LEU A 751 -12.51 -9.82 27.05
C LEU A 751 -12.31 -8.49 27.77
N ILE A 752 -12.41 -7.40 27.03
CA ILE A 752 -12.62 -6.06 27.59
C ILE A 752 -14.08 -5.71 27.39
N PHE A 753 -14.86 -5.77 28.47
CA PHE A 753 -16.29 -5.41 28.48
C PHE A 753 -16.46 -3.91 28.39
N MET A 754 -17.35 -3.49 27.52
CA MET A 754 -17.67 -2.09 27.29
C MET A 754 -19.18 -1.92 27.32
N ASP A 755 -19.66 -1.11 28.25
CA ASP A 755 -21.09 -0.90 28.49
C ASP A 755 -21.53 0.40 27.80
N LEU A 756 -22.05 0.25 26.57
CA LEU A 756 -22.51 1.36 25.77
C LEU A 756 -24.01 1.54 25.97
N LEU A 757 -24.37 2.39 26.92
CA LEU A 757 -25.76 2.76 27.21
C LEU A 757 -26.28 3.78 26.21
N LYS A 758 -27.56 3.68 25.84
CA LYS A 758 -28.22 4.66 24.97
C LYS A 758 -28.19 6.08 25.54
N SER A 759 -28.26 6.21 26.87
CA SER A 759 -28.17 7.50 27.56
C SER A 759 -26.83 8.21 27.39
N ASN A 760 -25.77 7.46 27.04
CA ASN A 760 -24.43 8.01 26.93
C ASN A 760 -24.10 8.44 25.50
N PHE A 761 -24.93 8.10 24.50
CA PHE A 761 -24.65 8.40 23.10
C PHE A 761 -25.55 9.50 22.53
N ASP A 762 -24.95 10.58 22.06
CA ASP A 762 -25.62 11.65 21.31
C ASP A 762 -25.25 11.60 19.83
N TYR A 763 -26.16 11.04 19.03
CA TYR A 763 -25.98 10.94 17.58
C TYR A 763 -25.88 12.31 16.89
N LYS A 764 -26.47 13.37 17.45
CA LYS A 764 -26.41 14.73 16.87
C LYS A 764 -25.00 15.31 17.00
N LYS A 765 -24.27 14.94 18.05
CA LYS A 765 -22.85 15.28 18.24
C LYS A 765 -21.92 14.42 17.38
N ALA A 766 -22.32 13.19 17.04
CA ALA A 766 -21.57 12.33 16.14
C ALA A 766 -21.62 12.80 14.66
N ILE A 767 -22.80 13.21 14.17
CA ILE A 767 -23.03 13.53 12.74
C ILE A 767 -22.02 14.53 12.14
N PRO A 768 -21.70 15.67 12.77
CA PRO A 768 -20.76 16.65 12.21
C PRO A 768 -19.38 16.07 11.87
N PHE A 769 -18.97 15.01 12.56
CA PHE A 769 -17.70 14.33 12.35
C PHE A 769 -17.73 13.30 11.22
N ASN A 770 -18.90 12.81 10.79
CA ASN A 770 -19.00 11.68 9.84
C ASN A 770 -18.26 11.93 8.52
N LYS A 771 -18.28 13.16 8.00
CA LYS A 771 -17.56 13.49 6.76
C LYS A 771 -16.03 13.42 6.93
N VAL A 772 -15.53 13.86 8.09
CA VAL A 772 -14.11 13.72 8.45
C VAL A 772 -13.78 12.25 8.64
N ARG A 773 -14.67 11.51 9.32
CA ARG A 773 -14.56 10.08 9.58
C ARG A 773 -14.38 9.29 8.29
N ASP A 774 -15.27 9.50 7.34
CA ASP A 774 -15.39 8.68 6.13
C ASP A 774 -14.34 9.01 5.05
N GLU A 775 -13.74 10.21 5.08
CA GLU A 775 -12.80 10.66 4.05
C GLU A 775 -11.34 10.74 4.52
N LEU A 776 -11.04 10.94 5.81
CA LEU A 776 -9.70 11.36 6.25
C LEU A 776 -9.03 10.45 7.30
N LEU A 777 -9.76 9.61 8.05
CA LEU A 777 -9.18 8.96 9.25
C LEU A 777 -8.09 7.94 8.98
N SER A 778 -7.96 7.44 7.76
CA SER A 778 -6.89 6.50 7.42
C SER A 778 -5.48 7.09 7.58
N LEU A 779 -5.37 8.43 7.63
CA LEU A 779 -4.12 9.14 7.91
C LEU A 779 -3.63 8.97 9.35
N ILE A 780 -4.51 8.67 10.32
CA ILE A 780 -4.11 8.51 11.73
C ILE A 780 -3.22 7.27 11.90
N LEU A 781 -3.55 6.17 11.21
CA LEU A 781 -2.84 4.90 11.39
C LEU A 781 -1.38 4.98 10.91
N GLN A 782 -1.05 5.92 10.02
CA GLN A 782 0.32 6.15 9.56
C GLN A 782 1.28 6.45 10.74
N ASP A 783 0.94 7.40 11.59
CA ASP A 783 1.79 7.79 12.72
C ASP A 783 1.85 6.71 13.80
N VAL A 784 0.78 5.93 13.93
CA VAL A 784 0.75 4.72 14.77
C VAL A 784 1.76 3.70 14.24
N ILE A 785 1.73 3.40 12.93
CA ILE A 785 2.63 2.44 12.29
C ILE A 785 4.10 2.88 12.43
N PHE A 786 4.40 4.17 12.36
CA PHE A 786 5.77 4.67 12.54
C PHE A 786 6.38 4.41 13.91
N LEU A 787 5.55 4.16 14.93
CA LEU A 787 6.04 3.73 16.26
C LEU A 787 6.63 2.30 16.23
N LYS A 788 6.49 1.55 15.14
CA LYS A 788 7.23 0.27 14.96
C LYS A 788 8.74 0.44 14.91
N ASN A 789 9.25 1.61 14.48
CA ASN A 789 10.68 1.90 14.55
C ASN A 789 11.20 1.98 15.99
N ASP A 790 10.32 2.27 16.94
CA ASP A 790 10.66 2.39 18.36
C ASP A 790 9.54 1.81 19.24
N PHE A 791 9.44 0.48 19.23
CA PHE A 791 8.45 -0.24 20.04
C PHE A 791 8.63 0.01 21.54
N SER A 792 9.80 0.48 21.99
CA SER A 792 10.05 0.77 23.41
C SER A 792 9.08 1.81 23.98
N VAL A 793 8.60 2.74 23.13
CA VAL A 793 7.57 3.72 23.51
C VAL A 793 6.28 3.03 23.94
N ILE A 794 5.82 2.05 23.16
CA ILE A 794 4.60 1.28 23.45
C ILE A 794 4.81 0.42 24.69
N GLU A 795 5.98 -0.22 24.78
CA GLU A 795 6.35 -1.07 25.89
C GLU A 795 6.34 -0.33 27.24
N ASN A 796 6.96 0.84 27.29
CA ASN A 796 7.01 1.69 28.48
C ASN A 796 5.61 2.18 28.91
N LEU A 797 4.76 2.56 27.95
CA LEU A 797 3.37 2.96 28.23
C LEU A 797 2.56 1.79 28.79
N LEU A 798 2.75 0.59 28.23
CA LEU A 798 2.06 -0.62 28.68
C LEU A 798 2.46 -0.97 30.11
N ASP A 799 3.75 -1.00 30.43
CA ASP A 799 4.24 -1.33 31.78
C ASP A 799 3.78 -0.31 32.83
N LYS A 800 3.76 0.98 32.45
CA LYS A 800 3.19 2.06 33.29
C LYS A 800 1.70 1.84 33.55
N ASN A 801 0.92 1.49 32.52
CA ASN A 801 -0.52 1.28 32.65
C ASN A 801 -0.85 0.02 33.45
N ILE A 802 -0.08 -1.06 33.32
CA ILE A 802 -0.19 -2.26 34.17
C ILE A 802 0.03 -1.87 35.64
N SER A 803 1.15 -1.22 35.94
CA SER A 803 1.50 -0.80 37.30
C SER A 803 0.45 0.12 37.92
N HIS A 804 -0.11 1.04 37.13
CA HIS A 804 -1.15 1.97 37.58
C HIS A 804 -2.44 1.26 38.00
N ILE A 805 -2.83 0.20 37.28
CA ILE A 805 -4.03 -0.58 37.59
C ILE A 805 -3.78 -1.48 38.80
N GLU A 806 -2.62 -2.16 38.86
CA GLU A 806 -2.22 -3.02 39.97
C GLU A 806 -2.17 -2.27 41.31
N ALA A 807 -1.67 -1.02 41.30
CA ALA A 807 -1.59 -0.18 42.49
C ALA A 807 -2.94 0.09 43.16
N LYS A 808 -4.08 -0.07 42.46
CA LYS A 808 -5.42 0.12 43.03
C LYS A 808 -5.87 -1.03 43.95
N LYS A 809 -5.12 -2.14 44.03
CA LYS A 809 -5.39 -3.31 44.90
C LYS A 809 -6.81 -3.87 44.78
N LEU A 810 -7.36 -3.87 43.56
CA LEU A 810 -8.67 -4.43 43.25
C LEU A 810 -8.57 -5.96 43.04
N LYS A 811 -9.67 -6.69 43.28
CA LYS A 811 -9.74 -8.14 43.04
C LYS A 811 -9.93 -8.45 41.54
N ILE A 812 -8.97 -8.02 40.71
CA ILE A 812 -8.97 -8.25 39.27
C ILE A 812 -7.84 -9.22 38.94
N ASP A 813 -8.10 -10.21 38.09
CA ASP A 813 -7.07 -11.16 37.68
C ASP A 813 -6.00 -10.50 36.78
N SER A 814 -4.79 -11.05 36.81
CA SER A 814 -3.64 -10.49 36.06
C SER A 814 -3.88 -10.38 34.55
N ARG A 815 -4.69 -11.28 33.96
CA ARG A 815 -5.00 -11.24 32.53
C ARG A 815 -5.86 -10.03 32.21
N SER A 816 -6.92 -9.81 33.00
CA SER A 816 -7.78 -8.64 32.83
C SER A 816 -7.06 -7.32 33.07
N ILE A 817 -6.15 -7.24 34.04
CA ILE A 817 -5.29 -6.06 34.24
C ILE A 817 -4.49 -5.74 32.96
N LYS A 818 -3.80 -6.75 32.40
CA LYS A 818 -3.02 -6.59 31.16
C LYS A 818 -3.90 -6.19 29.98
N ASN A 819 -5.09 -6.76 29.87
CA ASN A 819 -6.05 -6.44 28.81
C ASN A 819 -6.47 -4.96 28.87
N ILE A 820 -6.90 -4.48 30.05
CA ILE A 820 -7.27 -3.07 30.24
C ILE A 820 -6.07 -2.16 29.96
N ALA A 821 -4.87 -2.56 30.39
CA ALA A 821 -3.65 -1.79 30.16
C ALA A 821 -3.30 -1.67 28.66
N VAL A 822 -3.49 -2.72 27.85
CA VAL A 822 -3.32 -2.65 26.39
C VAL A 822 -4.29 -1.63 25.78
N ALA A 823 -5.59 -1.73 26.08
CA ALA A 823 -6.58 -0.78 25.57
C ALA A 823 -6.28 0.67 25.99
N LYS A 824 -5.90 0.87 27.26
CA LYS A 824 -5.51 2.18 27.79
C LYS A 824 -4.24 2.73 27.11
N THR A 825 -3.29 1.86 26.79
CA THR A 825 -2.05 2.22 26.08
C THR A 825 -2.34 2.71 24.67
N GLY A 826 -3.27 2.09 23.96
CA GLY A 826 -3.68 2.59 22.65
C GLY A 826 -4.35 3.95 22.71
N PHE A 827 -5.13 4.22 23.76
CA PHE A 827 -5.66 5.56 24.00
C PHE A 827 -4.54 6.57 24.30
N ASP A 828 -3.52 6.20 25.10
CA ASP A 828 -2.35 7.06 25.32
C ASP A 828 -1.55 7.32 24.03
N VAL A 829 -1.49 6.35 23.12
CA VAL A 829 -0.88 6.52 21.79
C VAL A 829 -1.68 7.50 20.94
N LEU A 830 -3.00 7.37 20.89
CA LEU A 830 -3.87 8.32 20.17
C LEU A 830 -3.69 9.75 20.73
N PHE A 831 -3.61 9.88 22.04
CA PHE A 831 -3.36 11.17 22.71
C PHE A 831 -1.95 11.72 22.41
N LYS A 832 -0.95 10.85 22.28
CA LYS A 832 0.40 11.26 21.89
C LYS A 832 0.42 11.77 20.44
N ILE A 833 -0.26 11.09 19.53
CA ILE A 833 -0.33 11.47 18.10
C ILE A 833 -1.09 12.79 17.92
N SER A 834 -2.11 13.05 18.73
CA SER A 834 -2.84 14.32 18.69
C SER A 834 -1.99 15.54 19.03
N GLY A 835 -0.82 15.33 19.64
CA GLY A 835 0.09 16.42 19.98
C GLY A 835 -0.47 17.37 21.04
N LEU A 836 -1.47 16.95 21.82
CA LEU A 836 -2.01 17.74 22.93
C LEU A 836 -1.06 17.71 24.13
N LYS A 837 -0.79 18.89 24.72
CA LYS A 837 -0.02 19.08 25.95
C LYS A 837 -0.78 18.44 27.09
N LYS A 838 -0.29 17.28 27.55
CA LYS A 838 -0.97 16.46 28.53
C LYS A 838 -1.23 17.22 29.83
N GLU A 839 -0.26 17.99 30.30
CA GLU A 839 -0.34 18.72 31.57
C GLU A 839 -1.50 19.72 31.58
N ILE A 840 -1.67 20.46 30.48
CA ILE A 840 -2.71 21.49 30.35
C ILE A 840 -4.07 20.87 30.03
N PHE A 841 -4.10 19.91 29.09
CA PHE A 841 -5.34 19.28 28.68
C PHE A 841 -5.97 18.44 29.79
N GLU A 842 -5.16 17.88 30.69
CA GLU A 842 -5.62 17.17 31.88
C GLU A 842 -6.36 18.06 32.89
N GLU A 843 -6.23 19.39 32.79
CA GLU A 843 -6.96 20.34 33.63
C GLU A 843 -8.41 20.57 33.15
N LYS A 844 -8.71 20.26 31.88
CA LYS A 844 -10.04 20.40 31.30
C LYS A 844 -11.05 19.50 32.02
N GLN A 845 -12.24 20.03 32.27
CA GLN A 845 -13.25 19.35 33.10
C GLN A 845 -13.64 17.99 32.53
N GLU A 846 -13.80 17.89 31.21
CA GLU A 846 -14.17 16.69 30.49
C GLU A 846 -13.09 15.60 30.63
N PHE A 847 -11.80 15.98 30.66
CA PHE A 847 -10.71 15.02 30.84
C PHE A 847 -10.60 14.54 32.30
N LYS A 848 -10.83 15.41 33.28
CA LYS A 848 -10.96 15.02 34.69
C LYS A 848 -12.11 14.04 34.89
N GLU A 849 -13.23 14.28 34.22
CA GLU A 849 -14.37 13.36 34.20
C GLU A 849 -13.98 12.02 33.55
N LEU A 850 -13.29 12.04 32.40
CA LEU A 850 -12.80 10.83 31.74
C LEU A 850 -11.89 9.98 32.63
N LYS A 851 -10.95 10.61 33.36
CA LYS A 851 -10.09 9.93 34.36
C LYS A 851 -10.90 9.30 35.49
N THR A 852 -11.94 10.00 35.95
CA THR A 852 -12.85 9.51 36.99
C THR A 852 -13.65 8.32 36.48
N ASN A 853 -14.16 8.41 35.25
CA ASN A 853 -14.90 7.35 34.57
C ASN A 853 -14.01 6.12 34.32
N PHE A 854 -12.73 6.29 33.97
CA PHE A 854 -11.78 5.18 33.92
C PHE A 854 -11.60 4.49 35.28
N THR A 855 -11.46 5.25 36.37
CA THR A 855 -11.35 4.66 37.70
C THR A 855 -12.63 3.92 38.10
N ARG A 856 -13.81 4.45 37.75
CA ARG A 856 -15.10 3.76 37.96
C ARG A 856 -15.21 2.49 37.12
N TYR A 857 -14.79 2.55 35.87
CA TYR A 857 -14.75 1.40 34.96
C TYR A 857 -13.90 0.26 35.53
N VAL A 858 -12.67 0.54 35.96
CA VAL A 858 -11.78 -0.49 36.53
C VAL A 858 -12.38 -1.11 37.80
N LYS A 859 -13.04 -0.31 38.66
CA LYS A 859 -13.77 -0.83 39.83
C LYS A 859 -14.94 -1.73 39.43
N LYS A 860 -15.83 -1.28 38.55
CA LYS A 860 -16.98 -2.05 38.04
C LYS A 860 -16.52 -3.35 37.37
N TYR A 861 -15.40 -3.31 36.67
CA TYR A 861 -14.84 -4.48 36.00
C TYR A 861 -14.47 -5.58 37.02
N SER A 862 -13.96 -5.23 38.22
CA SER A 862 -13.75 -6.16 39.32
C SER A 862 -15.03 -6.90 39.72
N ASP A 863 -16.16 -6.18 39.78
CA ASP A 863 -17.46 -6.76 40.13
C ASP A 863 -18.08 -7.58 38.99
N SER A 864 -17.73 -7.25 37.73
CA SER A 864 -18.31 -7.86 36.52
C SER A 864 -17.67 -9.19 36.13
N VAL A 865 -16.43 -9.44 36.58
CA VAL A 865 -15.73 -10.73 36.33
C VAL A 865 -16.05 -11.76 37.42
N GLU A 866 -16.54 -11.32 38.59
CA GLU A 866 -17.13 -12.21 39.60
C GLU A 866 -18.50 -12.72 39.09
N THR A 867 -18.52 -13.85 38.39
CA THR A 867 -19.79 -14.49 38.01
C THR A 867 -20.52 -14.94 39.27
N LYS A 868 -21.62 -14.26 39.63
CA LYS A 868 -22.54 -14.71 40.68
C LYS A 868 -23.06 -16.10 40.35
N ASP A 869 -23.05 -17.00 41.34
CA ASP A 869 -23.45 -18.39 41.12
C ASP A 869 -24.95 -18.49 40.76
N ALA A 870 -25.25 -19.15 39.65
CA ALA A 870 -26.59 -19.22 39.06
C ALA A 870 -27.64 -19.88 39.98
N PHE A 871 -27.21 -20.81 40.84
CA PHE A 871 -28.09 -21.45 41.81
C PHE A 871 -28.37 -20.54 42.99
N LEU A 872 -27.37 -19.81 43.52
CA LEU A 872 -27.60 -18.84 44.59
C LEU A 872 -28.54 -17.71 44.17
N LEU A 873 -28.35 -17.15 42.97
CA LEU A 873 -29.28 -16.17 42.38
C LEU A 873 -30.71 -16.70 42.26
N PHE A 874 -30.84 -17.99 41.89
CA PHE A 874 -32.14 -18.65 41.83
C PHE A 874 -32.77 -18.78 43.22
N ILE A 875 -32.00 -19.19 44.24
CA ILE A 875 -32.44 -19.33 45.63
C ILE A 875 -32.92 -17.99 46.20
N GLU A 876 -32.18 -16.91 45.98
CA GLU A 876 -32.57 -15.55 46.39
C GLU A 876 -33.90 -15.13 45.75
N THR A 877 -34.02 -15.31 44.43
CA THR A 877 -35.24 -14.95 43.70
C THR A 877 -36.42 -15.84 44.11
N PHE A 878 -36.18 -17.13 44.32
CA PHE A 878 -37.19 -18.08 44.76
C PHE A 878 -37.71 -17.73 46.16
N ASN A 879 -36.85 -17.25 47.06
CA ASN A 879 -37.26 -16.73 48.36
C ASN A 879 -38.21 -15.54 48.23
N GLU A 880 -37.93 -14.61 47.31
CA GLU A 880 -38.86 -13.49 47.02
C GLU A 880 -40.18 -13.99 46.40
N MET A 881 -40.14 -14.99 45.53
CA MET A 881 -41.36 -15.63 45.00
C MET A 881 -42.20 -16.26 46.10
N LEU A 882 -41.58 -16.84 47.13
CA LEU A 882 -42.27 -17.37 48.31
C LEU A 882 -42.93 -16.24 49.12
N LYS A 883 -42.19 -15.17 49.44
CA LYS A 883 -42.71 -14.01 50.20
C LYS A 883 -43.89 -13.33 49.50
N LEU A 884 -43.83 -13.22 48.18
CA LEU A 884 -44.88 -12.64 47.34
C LEU A 884 -46.02 -13.63 47.03
N ASN A 885 -45.96 -14.86 47.55
CA ASN A 885 -46.93 -15.94 47.30
C ASN A 885 -47.16 -16.24 45.80
N LEU A 886 -46.12 -16.13 44.98
CA LEU A 886 -46.17 -16.38 43.53
C LEU A 886 -46.02 -17.88 43.17
N VAL A 887 -45.71 -18.72 44.16
CA VAL A 887 -45.56 -20.17 44.04
C VAL A 887 -46.36 -20.88 45.14
N GLU A 888 -46.95 -22.03 44.81
CA GLU A 888 -47.88 -22.77 45.68
C GLU A 888 -47.25 -24.05 46.27
N TYR A 889 -47.34 -24.21 47.60
CA TYR A 889 -46.90 -25.43 48.30
C TYR A 889 -47.73 -26.64 47.84
N GLY A 890 -47.08 -27.77 47.59
CA GLY A 890 -47.68 -29.01 47.08
C GLY A 890 -47.84 -29.07 45.56
N ARG A 891 -47.89 -27.93 44.85
CA ARG A 891 -47.99 -27.84 43.39
C ARG A 891 -46.64 -27.53 42.72
N ASP A 892 -45.97 -26.50 43.22
CA ASP A 892 -44.77 -25.90 42.63
C ASP A 892 -43.51 -26.26 43.43
N TYR A 893 -43.63 -26.41 44.74
CA TYR A 893 -42.58 -26.87 45.64
C TYR A 893 -43.18 -27.64 46.83
N LYS A 894 -42.41 -28.50 47.50
CA LYS A 894 -42.82 -29.18 48.74
C LYS A 894 -41.61 -29.71 49.52
N ILE A 895 -41.82 -30.06 50.78
CA ILE A 895 -40.86 -30.86 51.55
C ILE A 895 -41.10 -32.36 51.29
N THR A 896 -40.02 -33.12 51.06
CA THR A 896 -40.06 -34.58 50.90
C THR A 896 -40.08 -35.28 52.25
N ASN A 897 -40.31 -36.60 52.27
CA ASN A 897 -40.28 -37.40 53.49
C ASN A 897 -38.89 -37.42 54.16
N HIS A 898 -37.85 -37.03 53.44
CA HIS A 898 -36.47 -36.91 53.94
C HIS A 898 -36.12 -35.49 54.41
N SER A 899 -37.13 -34.65 54.63
CA SER A 899 -36.97 -33.22 54.96
C SER A 899 -36.27 -32.39 53.88
N GLU A 900 -36.21 -32.87 52.64
CA GLU A 900 -35.57 -32.14 51.54
C GLU A 900 -36.57 -31.23 50.85
N LEU A 901 -36.11 -30.08 50.36
CA LEU A 901 -36.93 -29.18 49.57
C LEU A 901 -36.91 -29.61 48.09
N ALA A 902 -38.07 -30.01 47.55
CA ALA A 902 -38.24 -30.31 46.13
C ALA A 902 -38.95 -29.17 45.40
N ILE A 903 -38.33 -28.64 44.34
CA ILE A 903 -38.87 -27.55 43.52
C ILE A 903 -39.09 -28.01 42.08
N TYR A 904 -40.30 -27.82 41.55
CA TYR A 904 -40.63 -28.09 40.15
C TYR A 904 -40.21 -26.90 39.26
N LEU A 905 -38.91 -26.83 38.96
CA LEU A 905 -38.29 -25.74 38.19
C LEU A 905 -39.02 -25.39 36.89
N GLU A 906 -39.48 -26.40 36.14
CA GLU A 906 -40.15 -26.19 34.86
C GLU A 906 -41.51 -25.51 35.00
N GLY A 907 -42.24 -25.81 36.08
CA GLY A 907 -43.52 -25.15 36.38
C GLY A 907 -43.38 -23.70 36.81
N ILE A 908 -42.25 -23.34 37.44
CA ILE A 908 -42.03 -21.99 37.97
C ILE A 908 -41.15 -21.11 37.08
N ALA A 909 -40.57 -21.65 35.99
CA ALA A 909 -39.61 -20.95 35.15
C ALA A 909 -40.14 -19.62 34.58
N GLY A 910 -41.42 -19.58 34.18
CA GLY A 910 -42.06 -18.37 33.68
C GLY A 910 -42.20 -17.29 34.77
N THR A 911 -42.63 -17.69 35.96
CA THR A 911 -42.77 -16.81 37.13
C THR A 911 -41.40 -16.31 37.60
N PHE A 912 -40.42 -17.21 37.72
CA PHE A 912 -39.03 -16.88 38.06
C PHE A 912 -38.46 -15.79 37.14
N LYS A 913 -38.59 -15.94 35.81
CA LYS A 913 -38.10 -14.92 34.87
C LYS A 913 -38.77 -13.56 35.06
N LYS A 914 -40.06 -13.52 35.39
CA LYS A 914 -40.78 -12.27 35.66
C LYS A 914 -40.29 -11.63 36.95
N THR A 915 -40.29 -12.39 38.04
CA THR A 915 -39.85 -11.91 39.36
C THR A 915 -38.38 -11.45 39.33
N PHE A 916 -37.49 -12.20 38.68
CA PHE A 916 -36.08 -11.85 38.54
C PHE A 916 -35.90 -10.47 37.87
N LYS A 917 -36.65 -10.18 36.81
CA LYS A 917 -36.62 -8.87 36.12
C LYS A 917 -37.19 -7.73 36.95
N THR A 918 -38.08 -8.04 37.89
CA THR A 918 -38.68 -7.02 38.77
C THR A 918 -37.73 -6.65 39.91
N ILE A 919 -37.00 -7.63 40.46
CA ILE A 919 -36.13 -7.42 41.63
C ILE A 919 -34.69 -7.04 41.28
N ASN A 920 -34.19 -7.42 40.09
CA ASN A 920 -32.86 -7.09 39.63
C ASN A 920 -32.90 -6.02 38.54
N THR A 921 -31.84 -5.21 38.43
CA THR A 921 -31.69 -4.26 37.33
C THR A 921 -31.61 -4.99 35.98
N ASN A 922 -31.99 -4.30 34.90
CA ASN A 922 -32.10 -4.89 33.54
C ASN A 922 -30.79 -5.51 32.99
N ASP A 923 -29.66 -5.32 33.68
CA ASP A 923 -28.32 -5.75 33.26
C ASP A 923 -27.85 -7.07 33.91
N VAL A 924 -28.63 -7.66 34.82
CA VAL A 924 -28.26 -8.92 35.49
C VAL A 924 -28.72 -10.12 34.66
N PHE A 925 -27.79 -11.01 34.34
CA PHE A 925 -28.07 -12.27 33.65
C PHE A 925 -29.14 -13.09 34.38
N ILE A 926 -30.19 -13.48 33.66
CA ILE A 926 -31.27 -14.34 34.20
C ILE A 926 -30.89 -15.81 34.00
N PRO A 927 -30.61 -16.58 35.07
CA PRO A 927 -30.23 -17.98 34.95
C PRO A 927 -31.28 -18.83 34.23
N GLY A 928 -30.85 -19.60 33.23
CA GLY A 928 -31.66 -20.63 32.60
C GLY A 928 -31.77 -21.88 33.47
N MET A 929 -32.83 -22.69 33.27
CA MET A 929 -33.04 -23.92 34.06
C MET A 929 -31.86 -24.89 34.02
N LYS A 930 -31.16 -24.99 32.88
CA LYS A 930 -29.97 -25.84 32.74
C LYS A 930 -28.82 -25.35 33.62
N GLU A 931 -28.59 -24.04 33.65
CA GLU A 931 -27.52 -23.42 34.42
C GLU A 931 -27.78 -23.52 35.92
N ILE A 932 -29.02 -23.29 36.35
CA ILE A 932 -29.44 -23.50 37.74
C ILE A 932 -29.17 -24.95 38.16
N LYS A 933 -29.55 -25.92 37.31
CA LYS A 933 -29.31 -27.35 37.57
C LYS A 933 -27.82 -27.69 37.64
N ASP A 934 -27.01 -27.21 36.70
CA ASP A 934 -25.57 -27.49 36.67
C ASP A 934 -24.82 -26.84 37.84
N SER A 935 -25.19 -25.62 38.21
CA SER A 935 -24.63 -24.90 39.35
C SER A 935 -25.05 -25.51 40.70
N SER A 936 -26.30 -25.99 40.83
CA SER A 936 -26.80 -26.62 42.07
C SER A 936 -26.01 -27.87 42.51
N LYS A 937 -25.34 -28.56 41.56
CA LYS A 937 -24.50 -29.73 41.86
C LYS A 937 -23.33 -29.38 42.79
N LYS A 938 -22.83 -28.14 42.76
CA LYS A 938 -21.76 -27.66 43.65
C LYS A 938 -22.17 -27.66 45.13
N TYR A 939 -23.48 -27.61 45.39
CA TYR A 939 -24.08 -27.49 46.72
C TYR A 939 -24.72 -28.80 47.18
N ASN A 940 -24.30 -29.93 46.60
CA ASN A 940 -24.85 -31.27 46.86
C ASN A 940 -26.36 -31.40 46.60
N CYS A 941 -26.93 -30.56 45.73
CA CYS A 941 -28.33 -30.66 45.33
C CYS A 941 -28.52 -31.72 44.22
N SER A 942 -29.71 -32.32 44.18
CA SER A 942 -30.11 -33.29 43.16
C SER A 942 -30.94 -32.61 42.06
N PRO A 943 -30.38 -32.34 40.86
CA PRO A 943 -30.98 -31.43 39.87
C PRO A 943 -32.18 -31.99 39.08
N SER A 944 -32.50 -33.28 39.21
CA SER A 944 -33.53 -33.95 38.40
C SER A 944 -34.08 -35.21 39.06
N HIS A 945 -34.42 -35.12 40.35
CA HIS A 945 -35.03 -36.22 41.08
C HIS A 945 -36.53 -36.31 40.79
N SER A 946 -37.10 -37.52 40.76
CA SER A 946 -38.53 -37.68 40.52
C SER A 946 -39.30 -37.51 41.83
N VAL A 947 -40.20 -36.53 41.88
CA VAL A 947 -40.97 -36.20 43.08
C VAL A 947 -42.44 -36.04 42.71
N ASN A 948 -43.34 -36.65 43.50
CA ASN A 948 -44.78 -36.57 43.27
C ASN A 948 -45.37 -35.26 43.81
N PHE A 949 -45.92 -34.42 42.92
CA PHE A 949 -46.71 -33.23 43.26
C PHE A 949 -48.17 -33.52 42.93
N GLN A 950 -49.05 -33.46 43.93
CA GLN A 950 -50.51 -33.70 43.76
C GLN A 950 -50.82 -34.94 42.91
N GLY A 951 -50.16 -36.07 43.21
CA GLY A 951 -50.39 -37.34 42.51
C GLY A 951 -49.70 -37.50 41.14
N LYS A 952 -48.91 -36.52 40.68
CA LYS A 952 -48.13 -36.60 39.43
C LYS A 952 -46.63 -36.54 39.68
N ALA A 953 -45.89 -37.51 39.14
CA ALA A 953 -44.43 -37.53 39.20
C ALA A 953 -43.84 -36.43 38.30
N LYS A 954 -43.04 -35.53 38.89
CA LYS A 954 -42.35 -34.45 38.17
C LYS A 954 -40.85 -34.51 38.45
N ARG A 955 -40.04 -34.07 37.48
CA ARG A 955 -38.59 -33.93 37.65
C ARG A 955 -38.31 -32.61 38.36
N SER A 956 -37.70 -32.69 39.53
CA SER A 956 -37.51 -31.56 40.43
C SER A 956 -36.06 -31.39 40.84
N LEU A 957 -35.73 -30.14 41.16
CA LEU A 957 -34.52 -29.79 41.87
C LEU A 957 -34.76 -30.09 43.36
N VAL A 958 -33.98 -30.98 43.93
CA VAL A 958 -34.06 -31.38 45.34
C VAL A 958 -32.86 -30.82 46.10
N ILE A 959 -33.14 -30.07 47.16
CA ILE A 959 -32.18 -29.35 47.98
C ILE A 959 -32.19 -30.02 49.37
N SER A 960 -31.05 -30.60 49.73
CA SER A 960 -30.88 -31.28 51.03
C SER A 960 -30.78 -30.27 52.18
N PRO A 961 -31.26 -30.58 53.39
CA PRO A 961 -31.00 -29.79 54.61
C PRO A 961 -29.51 -29.62 54.95
N GLU A 962 -28.66 -30.52 54.44
CA GLU A 962 -27.20 -30.47 54.57
C GLU A 962 -26.52 -29.56 53.54
N SER A 963 -27.31 -28.89 52.67
CA SER A 963 -26.79 -27.82 51.81
C SER A 963 -26.26 -26.64 52.64
N THR A 964 -25.48 -25.75 52.02
CA THR A 964 -24.76 -24.64 52.69
C THR A 964 -25.62 -23.89 53.72
N GLU A 965 -25.01 -23.51 54.84
CA GLU A 965 -25.66 -22.85 55.99
C GLU A 965 -26.47 -21.61 55.59
N GLU A 966 -26.03 -20.88 54.56
CA GLU A 966 -26.75 -19.76 53.92
C GLU A 966 -28.10 -20.17 53.33
N ILE A 967 -28.19 -21.28 52.57
CA ILE A 967 -29.45 -21.74 51.95
C ILE A 967 -30.44 -22.20 53.02
N ARG A 968 -29.91 -22.90 54.03
CA ARG A 968 -30.69 -23.42 55.15
C ARG A 968 -31.34 -22.28 55.94
N ASN A 969 -30.57 -21.25 56.29
CA ASN A 969 -31.06 -20.14 57.11
C ASN A 969 -32.04 -19.22 56.37
N TYR A 970 -31.91 -19.09 55.04
CA TYR A 970 -32.74 -18.18 54.25
C TYR A 970 -34.09 -18.75 53.79
N ILE A 971 -34.17 -20.05 53.47
CA ILE A 971 -35.36 -20.63 52.81
C ILE A 971 -36.16 -21.57 53.71
N PHE A 972 -35.50 -22.46 54.45
CA PHE A 972 -36.19 -23.52 55.18
C PHE A 972 -37.17 -23.02 56.26
N PRO A 973 -36.86 -21.97 57.06
CA PRO A 973 -37.81 -21.44 58.05
C PRO A 973 -39.13 -20.96 57.44
N LEU A 974 -39.05 -20.37 56.24
CA LEU A 974 -40.23 -19.87 55.51
C LEU A 974 -41.06 -21.05 54.98
N ILE A 975 -40.40 -22.06 54.42
CA ILE A 975 -41.06 -23.24 53.85
C ILE A 975 -41.71 -24.09 54.93
N GLU A 976 -41.09 -24.27 56.09
CA GLU A 976 -41.68 -24.98 57.23
C GLU A 976 -42.95 -24.27 57.74
N LYS A 977 -42.98 -22.93 57.73
CA LYS A 977 -44.18 -22.15 58.03
C LYS A 977 -45.30 -22.42 57.02
N TYR A 978 -44.99 -22.46 55.73
CA TYR A 978 -45.98 -22.75 54.67
C TYR A 978 -46.45 -24.21 54.67
N GLN A 979 -45.57 -25.16 55.00
CA GLN A 979 -45.93 -26.56 55.21
C GLN A 979 -46.95 -26.71 56.35
N LYS A 980 -46.69 -26.11 57.51
CA LYS A 980 -47.62 -26.14 58.66
C LYS A 980 -48.99 -25.55 58.30
N ALA A 981 -49.03 -24.45 57.53
CA ALA A 981 -50.29 -23.86 57.07
C ALA A 981 -51.06 -24.79 56.13
N TYR A 982 -50.36 -25.47 55.22
CA TYR A 982 -50.94 -26.44 54.29
C TYR A 982 -51.49 -27.69 54.99
N ASP A 983 -50.71 -28.27 55.91
CA ASP A 983 -51.08 -29.48 56.66
C ASP A 983 -52.28 -29.23 57.60
N GLN A 984 -52.49 -27.99 58.03
CA GLN A 984 -53.66 -27.55 58.82
C GLN A 984 -54.93 -27.31 57.98
N GLY A 985 -54.91 -27.61 56.68
CA GLY A 985 -56.08 -27.43 55.81
C GLY A 985 -56.41 -25.96 55.50
N ASN A 986 -55.50 -25.04 55.81
CA ASN A 986 -55.56 -23.63 55.40
C ASN A 986 -54.62 -23.43 54.20
N PRO A 987 -54.99 -23.85 52.98
CA PRO A 987 -54.21 -23.46 51.82
C PRO A 987 -54.24 -21.93 51.77
N ILE A 988 -53.08 -21.29 51.74
CA ILE A 988 -52.96 -19.86 51.43
C ILE A 988 -53.33 -19.71 49.95
N LYS A 989 -54.64 -19.74 49.69
CA LYS A 989 -55.28 -19.46 48.41
C LYS A 989 -56.03 -18.16 48.59
N ASN A 990 -55.49 -17.09 48.01
CA ASN A 990 -56.39 -16.04 47.56
C ASN A 990 -56.95 -16.47 46.21
N LYS A 991 -58.25 -16.78 46.23
CA LYS A 991 -59.10 -16.78 45.03
C LYS A 991 -58.87 -15.46 44.28
N THR A 992 -58.50 -15.57 43.01
CA THR A 992 -58.87 -14.65 41.94
C THR A 992 -59.03 -13.18 42.33
N ALA A 993 -57.92 -12.46 42.43
CA ALA A 993 -57.87 -11.11 41.91
C ALA A 993 -56.91 -11.15 40.72
N LYS A 994 -57.38 -10.76 39.53
CA LYS A 994 -56.44 -10.14 38.57
C LYS A 994 -55.70 -9.06 39.37
N PRO A 995 -54.38 -8.90 39.23
CA PRO A 995 -53.71 -7.76 39.84
C PRO A 995 -54.44 -6.53 39.33
N ASN A 996 -55.07 -5.78 40.24
CA ASN A 996 -55.48 -4.44 39.90
C ASN A 996 -54.16 -3.68 39.74
N GLU A 997 -53.86 -3.17 38.55
CA GLU A 997 -52.60 -2.47 38.23
C GLU A 997 -52.26 -1.38 39.27
N GLU A 998 -53.27 -0.86 39.95
CA GLU A 998 -53.19 0.12 41.03
C GLU A 998 -52.54 -0.41 42.32
N VAL A 999 -52.79 -1.66 42.70
CA VAL A 999 -52.23 -2.27 43.92
C VAL A 999 -50.77 -2.68 43.70
N GLU A 1000 -50.45 -3.16 42.49
CA GLU A 1000 -49.08 -3.45 42.07
C GLU A 1000 -48.26 -2.15 41.96
N LYS A 1001 -48.84 -1.06 41.43
CA LYS A 1001 -48.24 0.29 41.46
C LYS A 1001 -48.01 0.80 42.87
N GLN A 1002 -48.97 0.68 43.78
CA GLN A 1002 -48.84 1.16 45.16
C GLN A 1002 -47.79 0.37 45.96
N ALA A 1003 -47.70 -0.95 45.76
CA ALA A 1003 -46.65 -1.75 46.37
C ALA A 1003 -45.26 -1.40 45.80
N ILE A 1004 -45.18 -1.10 44.50
CA ILE A 1004 -43.95 -0.64 43.84
C ILE A 1004 -43.54 0.76 44.31
N GLU A 1005 -44.48 1.68 44.54
CA GLU A 1005 -44.18 3.01 45.11
C GLU A 1005 -43.78 2.94 46.59
N GLN A 1006 -44.41 2.08 47.40
CA GLN A 1006 -43.98 1.87 48.78
C GLN A 1006 -42.59 1.23 48.89
N ALA A 1007 -42.27 0.27 48.01
CA ALA A 1007 -40.93 -0.32 47.97
C ALA A 1007 -39.86 0.68 47.52
N LYS A 1008 -40.20 1.60 46.60
CA LYS A 1008 -39.32 2.72 46.18
C LYS A 1008 -39.17 3.83 47.21
N ALA A 1009 -40.06 3.92 48.19
CA ALA A 1009 -39.99 4.89 49.28
C ALA A 1009 -39.24 4.37 50.53
N ILE A 1010 -39.03 3.04 50.61
CA ILE A 1010 -38.30 2.37 51.70
C ILE A 1010 -36.81 2.18 51.34
N LEU A 1011 -36.49 2.05 50.05
CA LEU A 1011 -35.12 2.15 49.48
C LEU A 1011 -34.75 3.62 49.29
#